data_AF-A0A8T7M0B2-F1
#
_entry.id   AF-A0A8T7M0B2-F1
#
_cell.length_a   1.000
_cell.length_b   1.000
_cell.length_c   1.000
_cell.angle_alpha   90.00
_cell.angle_beta   90.00
_cell.angle_gamma   90.00
#
_symmetry.space_group_name_H-M   'P 1'
#
loop_
_entity.id
_entity.type
_entity.pdbx_description
1 polymer ?
#
loop_
_entity_poly.entity_id
_entity_poly.type
_entity_poly.pdbx_seq_one_letter_code
_entity_poly.pdbx_strand_id
1 'polypeptide(L)'
;MTTDKTPQGSELISYLQKRFTGMWQRLASDADPTEREFFLEEYLRDLEERAYLETTIANQYRNRYLAELVQNAVDAMHRHVENNPVQSTDVEEMSMPIYRCHIQLTRAALYVANDGQPFQAEDVRSITAMGKSSKSGGRYIGYKGLGFRSVLEITAEPQIFSGDYHFRFSSADTLALLQKTNSPSEITDVPVLSVPFLCESDSLPADEHAIIADLKARGFVTVVRLPLKPGCYDEVKALCREFMQEQSLLFLPYITSLSLRLLQEPEITLSRTSEPWATLPGTEKLINLEYVTLLFQPDGAQTAWLIAKPLEPLPIAKDLLENLNDRTWLNVSSAGIALAFPVRALKSGGSYFKRRLEPLPFFTHFPTGEASGLGFAVHADFYLSASRKQIEDSLSYNRWLSGKIADFLCHSVLPELQERFPDEANLLDLLADVAYHNGAFGLAFRKILDDRLMATPFVPVGAGEYRRPREVVWTPQSGAGVLLFLKVFPHPPTGLHYPVLQLEEAYIAEEEGFEYRRVRRFLQEMGVRPVRPDELPELLPQAFKNLNDGIVTVSDICTCFALWLEQLAKGTFVPEERQRALLQAAKELPVLPVGNEWLVPNSEIIDCPASERGFEALKARRELFGALKVISEKAYSLENNEFEAQIRSWHRRLGVKSLDPEAQLYEEPYKY
;
A
#
# COMPACT_ATOMS: atom_id res chain seq x y z
N MET A 1 34.40 34.08 29.75
CA MET A 1 35.04 32.77 29.60
C MET A 1 34.88 31.99 30.89
N THR A 2 33.77 31.25 31.02
CA THR A 2 33.62 30.14 31.96
C THR A 2 32.98 29.05 31.12
N THR A 3 33.83 28.16 30.62
CA THR A 3 33.40 26.94 29.93
C THR A 3 32.69 26.07 30.96
N ASP A 4 31.37 26.15 31.03
CA ASP A 4 30.54 25.14 31.68
C ASP A 4 30.81 23.82 30.94
N LYS A 5 31.70 23.00 31.50
CA LYS A 5 31.89 21.63 31.04
C LYS A 5 30.58 20.91 31.35
N THR A 6 29.90 20.44 30.32
CA THR A 6 28.75 19.53 30.45
C THR A 6 29.16 18.38 31.39
N PRO A 7 28.41 18.10 32.46
CA PRO A 7 28.82 17.08 33.44
C PRO A 7 29.05 15.74 32.77
N GLN A 8 30.19 15.09 33.08
CA GLN A 8 30.51 13.74 32.61
C GLN A 8 29.47 12.74 33.12
N GLY A 9 29.31 11.58 32.47
CA GLY A 9 28.19 10.65 32.69
C GLY A 9 27.86 10.36 34.16
N SER A 10 28.87 10.10 34.99
CA SER A 10 28.72 9.85 36.44
C SER A 10 28.27 11.08 37.24
N GLU A 11 28.72 12.29 36.88
CA GLU A 11 28.32 13.54 37.52
C GLU A 11 26.85 13.85 37.24
N LEU A 12 26.38 13.65 36.00
CA LEU A 12 24.98 13.85 35.64
C LEU A 12 24.06 12.88 36.37
N ILE A 13 24.44 11.60 36.44
CA ILE A 13 23.67 10.57 37.16
C ILE A 13 23.57 10.94 38.65
N SER A 14 24.69 11.33 39.28
CA SER A 14 24.69 11.81 40.67
C SER A 14 23.79 13.04 40.86
N TYR A 15 23.84 13.99 39.92
CA TYR A 15 22.96 15.16 39.94
C TYR A 15 21.48 14.79 39.85
N LEU A 16 21.09 13.86 38.98
CA LEU A 16 19.70 13.42 38.83
C LEU A 16 19.20 12.70 40.09
N GLN A 17 20.03 11.85 40.71
CA GLN A 17 19.73 11.19 41.98
C GLN A 17 19.53 12.20 43.13
N LYS A 18 20.42 13.21 43.22
CA LYS A 18 20.29 14.30 44.19
C LYS A 18 19.06 15.17 43.92
N ARG A 19 18.71 15.41 42.66
CA ARG A 19 17.50 16.16 42.31
C ARG A 19 16.23 15.41 42.70
N PHE A 20 16.19 14.10 42.46
CA PHE A 20 15.07 13.23 42.84
C PHE A 20 14.87 13.23 44.36
N THR A 21 15.93 12.98 45.12
CA THR A 21 15.88 12.96 46.59
C THR A 21 15.80 14.35 47.23
N GLY A 22 16.31 15.38 46.58
CA GLY A 22 16.38 16.74 47.10
C GLY A 22 15.03 17.46 47.15
N MET A 23 13.98 16.93 46.51
CA MET A 23 12.61 17.41 46.71
C MET A 23 12.13 17.01 48.11
N TRP A 24 12.33 15.75 48.50
CA TRP A 24 12.06 15.26 49.85
C TRP A 24 12.88 16.01 50.91
N GLN A 25 14.19 16.18 50.70
CA GLN A 25 15.04 16.86 51.68
C GLN A 25 14.65 18.33 51.92
N ARG A 26 14.13 19.03 50.90
CA ARG A 26 13.62 20.40 51.03
C ARG A 26 12.29 20.44 51.78
N LEU A 27 11.40 19.47 51.54
CA LEU A 27 10.12 19.36 52.26
C LEU A 27 10.32 18.96 53.73
N ALA A 28 11.33 18.15 54.02
CA ALA A 28 11.62 17.65 55.37
C ALA A 28 12.40 18.63 56.27
N SER A 29 13.09 19.65 55.71
CA SER A 29 13.96 20.55 56.49
C SER A 29 13.25 21.74 57.14
N ASP A 30 12.19 22.27 56.52
CA ASP A 30 11.55 23.55 56.95
C ASP A 30 10.12 23.43 57.53
N ALA A 31 9.51 22.23 57.53
CA ALA A 31 8.11 22.03 57.93
C ALA A 31 7.93 21.58 59.41
N ASP A 32 6.82 21.98 60.04
CA ASP A 32 6.32 21.42 61.33
C ASP A 32 5.97 19.92 61.14
N PRO A 33 6.14 19.01 62.12
CA PRO A 33 5.71 17.62 62.06
C PRO A 33 4.40 17.31 61.30
N THR A 34 3.34 18.11 61.45
CA THR A 34 2.06 17.91 60.73
C THR A 34 2.16 18.27 59.24
N GLU A 35 2.89 19.33 58.89
CA GLU A 35 3.16 19.69 57.50
C GLU A 35 4.09 18.66 56.84
N ARG A 36 5.06 18.11 57.57
CA ARG A 36 5.93 17.04 57.08
C ARG A 36 5.15 15.77 56.71
N GLU A 37 4.18 15.39 57.53
CA GLU A 37 3.31 14.23 57.28
C GLU A 37 2.44 14.46 56.02
N PHE A 38 1.85 15.65 55.88
CA PHE A 38 1.08 16.01 54.68
C PHE A 38 1.91 16.02 53.39
N PHE A 39 3.07 16.68 53.39
CA PHE A 39 3.95 16.71 52.21
C PHE A 39 4.49 15.34 51.85
N LEU A 40 4.67 14.48 52.86
CA LEU A 40 5.08 13.12 52.64
C LEU A 40 3.98 12.34 51.92
N GLU A 41 2.74 12.38 52.42
CA GLU A 41 1.59 11.76 51.74
C GLU A 41 1.45 12.25 50.29
N GLU A 42 1.61 13.55 50.04
CA GLU A 42 1.54 14.11 48.68
C GLU A 42 2.68 13.61 47.77
N TYR A 43 3.91 13.52 48.30
CA TYR A 43 5.05 12.99 47.55
C TYR A 43 4.93 11.48 47.26
N LEU A 44 4.47 10.71 48.24
CA LEU A 44 4.18 9.28 48.11
C LEU A 44 3.16 9.06 47.00
N ARG A 45 2.06 9.81 47.08
CA ARG A 45 1.00 9.76 46.08
C ARG A 45 1.49 10.14 44.68
N ASP A 46 2.32 11.17 44.53
CA ASP A 46 2.92 11.55 43.24
C ASP A 46 3.84 10.44 42.69
N LEU A 47 4.62 9.75 43.52
CA LEU A 47 5.44 8.62 43.08
C LEU A 47 4.59 7.42 42.65
N GLU A 48 3.58 7.06 43.43
CA GLU A 48 2.65 5.97 43.11
C GLU A 48 1.85 6.27 41.84
N GLU A 49 1.33 7.50 41.69
CA GLU A 49 0.65 7.95 40.48
C GLU A 49 1.57 7.87 39.26
N ARG A 50 2.85 8.24 39.40
CA ARG A 50 3.84 8.11 38.33
C ARG A 50 4.15 6.66 37.98
N ALA A 51 4.31 5.78 38.97
CA ALA A 51 4.52 4.34 38.75
C ALA A 51 3.32 3.70 38.04
N TYR A 52 2.11 4.05 38.46
CA TYR A 52 0.86 3.63 37.85
C TYR A 52 0.74 4.12 36.39
N LEU A 53 1.06 5.38 36.12
CA LEU A 53 1.07 5.95 34.77
C LEU A 53 2.09 5.26 33.88
N GLU A 54 3.29 4.97 34.38
CA GLU A 54 4.34 4.25 33.64
C GLU A 54 3.89 2.85 33.24
N THR A 55 3.28 2.10 34.16
CA THR A 55 2.65 0.80 33.88
C THR A 55 1.53 0.91 32.84
N THR A 56 0.69 1.94 32.95
CA THR A 56 -0.42 2.19 32.02
C THR A 56 0.09 2.48 30.61
N ILE A 57 1.13 3.32 30.48
CA ILE A 57 1.79 3.62 29.21
C ILE A 57 2.42 2.35 28.63
N ALA A 58 3.17 1.58 29.42
CA ALA A 58 3.77 0.33 28.94
C ALA A 58 2.72 -0.63 28.36
N ASN A 59 1.57 -0.76 29.02
CA ASN A 59 0.45 -1.60 28.56
C ASN A 59 -0.23 -1.07 27.29
N GLN A 60 -0.38 0.25 27.13
CA GLN A 60 -0.93 0.85 25.90
C GLN A 60 -0.03 0.60 24.68
N TYR A 61 1.29 0.54 24.89
CA TYR A 61 2.31 0.34 23.86
C TYR A 61 2.73 -1.14 23.73
N ARG A 62 1.86 -2.08 24.10
CA ARG A 62 2.19 -3.51 24.07
C ARG A 62 2.66 -3.98 22.68
N ASN A 63 3.75 -4.75 22.65
CA ASN A 63 4.46 -5.25 21.47
C ASN A 63 5.10 -4.16 20.57
N ARG A 64 5.26 -2.92 21.06
CA ARG A 64 5.88 -1.82 20.26
C ARG A 64 7.35 -1.60 20.57
N TYR A 65 7.91 -2.22 21.62
CA TYR A 65 9.25 -1.91 22.11
C TYR A 65 10.36 -2.06 21.04
N LEU A 66 10.28 -3.03 20.13
CA LEU A 66 11.24 -3.15 19.02
C LEU A 66 11.15 -1.95 18.07
N ALA A 67 9.95 -1.62 17.61
CA ALA A 67 9.70 -0.48 16.73
C ALA A 67 10.17 0.84 17.37
N GLU A 68 9.88 1.05 18.67
CA GLU A 68 10.28 2.26 19.39
C GLU A 68 11.81 2.33 19.58
N LEU A 69 12.49 1.21 19.86
CA LEU A 69 13.95 1.18 19.96
C LEU A 69 14.64 1.44 18.62
N VAL A 70 14.11 0.88 17.52
CA VAL A 70 14.62 1.15 16.17
C VAL A 70 14.33 2.60 15.74
N GLN A 71 13.18 3.16 16.09
CA GLN A 71 12.90 4.59 15.90
C GLN A 71 13.88 5.47 16.68
N ASN A 72 14.19 5.13 17.94
CA ASN A 72 15.21 5.84 18.72
C ASN A 72 16.59 5.76 18.04
N ALA A 73 16.93 4.64 17.40
CA ALA A 73 18.14 4.51 16.60
C ALA A 73 18.12 5.43 15.37
N VAL A 74 17.01 5.48 14.61
CA VAL A 74 16.82 6.44 13.50
C VAL A 74 17.01 7.88 13.96
N ASP A 75 16.39 8.26 15.09
CA ASP A 75 16.51 9.59 15.69
C ASP A 75 17.97 9.93 16.07
N ALA A 76 18.72 8.95 16.57
CA ALA A 76 20.14 9.11 16.88
C ALA A 76 20.97 9.29 15.61
N MET A 77 20.68 8.56 14.54
CA MET A 77 21.36 8.68 13.25
C MET A 77 21.07 10.00 12.57
N HIS A 78 19.82 10.46 12.59
CA HIS A 78 19.43 11.78 12.07
C HIS A 78 20.24 12.90 12.74
N ARG A 79 20.31 12.90 14.07
CA ARG A 79 21.11 13.88 14.82
C ARG A 79 22.59 13.80 14.47
N HIS A 80 23.11 12.60 14.23
CA HIS A 80 24.50 12.44 13.81
C HIS A 80 24.74 13.12 12.45
N VAL A 81 23.83 12.96 11.49
CA VAL A 81 23.89 13.66 10.19
C VAL A 81 23.75 15.17 10.35
N GLU A 82 22.80 15.66 11.16
CA GLU A 82 22.60 17.09 11.39
C GLU A 82 23.80 17.77 12.04
N ASN A 83 24.45 17.10 13.00
CA ASN A 83 25.62 17.63 13.71
C ASN A 83 26.92 17.49 12.91
N ASN A 84 26.97 16.61 11.92
CA ASN A 84 28.12 16.38 11.06
C ASN A 84 27.73 16.55 9.59
N PRO A 85 27.27 17.76 9.17
CA PRO A 85 26.93 18.00 7.79
C PRO A 85 28.19 17.83 6.93
N VAL A 86 28.07 17.06 5.85
CA VAL A 86 29.18 16.86 4.91
C VAL A 86 29.55 18.21 4.29
N GLN A 87 30.70 18.76 4.68
CA GLN A 87 31.28 19.97 4.11
C GLN A 87 32.34 19.58 3.07
N SER A 88 31.97 19.21 1.84
CA SER A 88 32.93 19.23 0.72
C SER A 88 32.26 19.21 -0.65
N THR A 89 32.89 19.93 -1.57
CA THR A 89 32.53 20.23 -2.96
C THR A 89 33.00 19.17 -3.97
N ASP A 90 33.46 18.00 -3.51
CA ASP A 90 33.98 16.94 -4.38
C ASP A 90 32.91 15.85 -4.57
N VAL A 91 32.28 15.89 -5.74
CA VAL A 91 31.03 15.20 -6.08
C VAL A 91 31.24 13.70 -6.38
N GLU A 92 32.48 13.19 -6.36
CA GLU A 92 32.79 11.88 -6.97
C GLU A 92 32.81 10.67 -6.02
N GLU A 93 32.75 10.84 -4.69
CA GLU A 93 32.61 9.71 -3.74
C GLU A 93 31.66 10.02 -2.56
N MET A 94 30.46 10.51 -2.85
CA MET A 94 29.40 10.66 -1.83
C MET A 94 28.71 9.32 -1.54
N SER A 95 29.37 8.42 -0.80
CA SER A 95 28.64 7.32 -0.15
C SER A 95 27.98 7.86 1.12
N MET A 96 26.64 7.84 1.19
CA MET A 96 25.91 8.16 2.42
C MET A 96 26.44 7.27 3.56
N PRO A 97 26.61 7.79 4.79
CA PRO A 97 27.02 6.98 5.92
C PRO A 97 26.07 5.79 6.10
N ILE A 98 26.66 4.59 6.15
CA ILE A 98 25.93 3.32 6.32
C ILE A 98 25.57 3.21 7.80
N TYR A 99 24.31 3.45 8.14
CA TYR A 99 23.83 3.25 9.50
C TYR A 99 23.17 1.90 9.71
N ARG A 100 23.46 1.28 10.84
CA ARG A 100 23.09 -0.10 11.16
C ARG A 100 22.36 -0.16 12.48
N CYS A 101 21.37 -1.04 12.53
CA CYS A 101 20.71 -1.46 13.75
C CYS A 101 20.83 -2.97 13.91
N HIS A 102 21.17 -3.44 15.10
CA HIS A 102 21.32 -4.85 15.42
C HIS A 102 20.44 -5.24 16.61
N ILE A 103 19.77 -6.37 16.49
CA ILE A 103 18.93 -6.97 17.52
C ILE A 103 19.53 -8.32 17.86
N GLN A 104 19.81 -8.58 19.14
CA GLN A 104 20.27 -9.89 19.60
C GLN A 104 19.44 -10.37 20.79
N LEU A 105 18.96 -11.61 20.73
CA LEU A 105 18.17 -12.21 21.81
C LEU A 105 18.88 -13.43 22.40
N THR A 106 19.12 -13.39 23.71
CA THR A 106 19.59 -14.54 24.51
C THR A 106 18.50 -14.99 25.48
N ARG A 107 18.72 -16.09 26.22
CA ARG A 107 17.80 -16.49 27.31
C ARG A 107 17.75 -15.44 28.43
N ALA A 108 18.81 -14.64 28.60
CA ALA A 108 18.95 -13.68 29.69
C ALA A 108 18.46 -12.27 29.33
N ALA A 109 18.72 -11.81 28.10
CA ALA A 109 18.46 -10.43 27.72
C ALA A 109 18.18 -10.25 26.22
N LEU A 110 17.42 -9.19 25.90
CA LEU A 110 17.33 -8.61 24.56
C LEU A 110 18.31 -7.43 24.45
N TYR A 111 19.06 -7.38 23.36
CA TYR A 111 20.00 -6.31 23.04
C TYR A 111 19.55 -5.61 21.77
N VAL A 112 19.52 -4.28 21.79
CA VAL A 112 19.31 -3.46 20.59
C VAL A 112 20.43 -2.45 20.48
N ALA A 113 21.19 -2.52 19.40
CA ALA A 113 22.39 -1.71 19.19
C ALA A 113 22.30 -0.87 17.92
N ASN A 114 22.86 0.34 17.96
CA ASN A 114 22.93 1.23 16.80
C ASN A 114 24.21 2.07 16.79
N ASP A 115 24.61 2.51 15.60
CA ASP A 115 25.81 3.32 15.34
C ASP A 115 25.49 4.79 15.01
N GLY A 116 24.35 5.29 15.50
CA GLY A 116 24.01 6.72 15.46
C GLY A 116 24.76 7.57 16.49
N GLN A 117 24.26 8.78 16.74
CA GLN A 117 24.83 9.68 17.74
C GLN A 117 24.82 9.04 19.15
N PRO A 118 25.95 9.05 19.89
CA PRO A 118 25.96 8.61 21.29
C PRO A 118 25.03 9.47 22.16
N PHE A 119 24.60 8.93 23.29
CA PHE A 119 23.80 9.66 24.26
C PHE A 119 24.50 10.96 24.69
N GLN A 120 23.69 12.01 24.85
CA GLN A 120 24.08 13.27 25.44
C GLN A 120 23.34 13.51 26.76
N ALA A 121 23.74 14.52 27.52
CA ALA A 121 23.14 14.84 28.81
C ALA A 121 21.63 15.10 28.69
N GLU A 122 21.20 15.72 27.59
CA GLU A 122 19.79 15.98 27.28
C GLU A 122 19.00 14.69 27.05
N ASP A 123 19.61 13.64 26.50
CA ASP A 123 18.96 12.35 26.27
C ASP A 123 18.69 11.63 27.59
N VAL A 124 19.66 11.63 28.52
CA VAL A 124 19.50 11.07 29.87
C VAL A 124 18.42 11.84 30.66
N ARG A 125 18.37 13.17 30.52
CA ARG A 125 17.30 13.98 31.12
C ARG A 125 15.94 13.72 30.50
N SER A 126 15.88 13.49 29.18
CA SER A 126 14.63 13.27 28.46
C SER A 126 14.04 11.90 28.74
N ILE A 127 14.87 10.86 28.81
CA ILE A 127 14.42 9.48 29.07
C ILE A 127 13.90 9.32 30.51
N THR A 128 14.44 10.11 31.45
CA THR A 128 14.01 10.14 32.86
C THR A 128 12.78 11.01 33.13
N ALA A 129 12.38 11.87 32.19
CA ALA A 129 11.23 12.74 32.34
C ALA A 129 9.90 11.99 32.11
N MET A 130 8.87 12.34 32.89
CA MET A 130 7.47 11.97 32.64
C MET A 130 6.84 13.00 31.71
N GLY A 131 6.81 12.73 30.40
CA GLY A 131 5.99 13.44 29.42
C GLY A 131 6.36 14.90 29.07
N LYS A 132 7.40 15.50 29.67
CA LYS A 132 7.92 16.82 29.28
C LYS A 132 9.17 16.67 28.41
N SER A 133 8.97 16.52 27.10
CA SER A 133 10.05 16.61 26.13
C SER A 133 10.22 18.05 25.65
N SER A 134 11.42 18.59 25.81
CA SER A 134 11.87 19.81 25.14
C SER A 134 12.54 19.44 23.81
N LYS A 135 11.78 19.31 22.74
CA LYS A 135 12.31 19.46 21.37
C LYS A 135 11.67 20.72 20.77
N SER A 136 12.54 21.67 20.41
CA SER A 136 12.23 22.76 19.47
C SER A 136 11.86 22.17 18.11
N GLY A 137 10.92 22.84 17.43
CA GLY A 137 10.18 22.34 16.26
C GLY A 137 11.00 21.80 15.09
N GLY A 138 10.32 20.97 14.30
CA GLY A 138 10.84 20.24 13.15
C GLY A 138 10.10 18.91 12.97
N ARG A 139 10.08 18.38 11.75
CA ARG A 139 9.29 17.25 11.18
C ARG A 139 9.21 15.94 11.99
N TYR A 140 9.92 15.83 13.11
CA TYR A 140 10.03 14.62 13.92
C TYR A 140 8.98 14.58 15.02
N ILE A 141 7.96 13.77 14.80
CA ILE A 141 6.87 13.53 15.73
C ILE A 141 7.20 12.29 16.56
N GLY A 142 7.55 12.52 17.82
CA GLY A 142 7.77 11.45 18.79
C GLY A 142 7.59 11.97 20.21
N TYR A 143 6.75 11.31 20.99
CA TYR A 143 6.71 11.49 22.44
C TYR A 143 8.02 10.96 23.04
N LYS A 144 9.08 11.77 23.03
CA LYS A 144 10.33 11.40 23.71
C LYS A 144 10.01 11.05 25.17
N GLY A 145 10.41 9.84 25.56
CA GLY A 145 10.18 9.27 26.89
C GLY A 145 8.99 8.31 26.97
N LEU A 146 7.88 8.50 26.24
CA LEU A 146 6.73 7.58 26.32
C LEU A 146 6.99 6.28 25.55
N GLY A 147 7.58 6.35 24.35
CA GLY A 147 7.89 5.18 23.53
C GLY A 147 8.87 4.22 24.21
N PHE A 148 9.90 4.74 24.89
CA PHE A 148 10.89 3.91 25.59
C PHE A 148 10.27 3.14 26.77
N ARG A 149 9.23 3.66 27.43
CA ARG A 149 8.54 2.96 28.54
C ARG A 149 7.94 1.60 28.12
N SER A 150 7.68 1.39 26.83
CA SER A 150 7.24 0.09 26.31
C SER A 150 8.20 -1.06 26.60
N VAL A 151 9.50 -0.81 26.83
CA VAL A 151 10.46 -1.87 27.20
C VAL A 151 10.11 -2.52 28.54
N LEU A 152 9.40 -1.81 29.41
CA LEU A 152 8.96 -2.32 30.71
C LEU A 152 7.94 -3.45 30.61
N GLU A 153 7.41 -3.73 29.42
CA GLU A 153 6.68 -4.96 29.15
C GLU A 153 7.55 -6.18 29.47
N ILE A 154 8.81 -6.18 28.99
CA ILE A 154 9.68 -7.36 28.98
C ILE A 154 10.85 -7.29 29.97
N THR A 155 11.13 -6.12 30.56
CA THR A 155 12.21 -5.94 31.54
C THR A 155 11.78 -5.12 32.73
N ALA A 156 12.41 -5.35 33.90
CA ALA A 156 12.30 -4.50 35.07
C ALA A 156 13.51 -3.57 35.24
N GLU A 157 14.61 -3.85 34.54
CA GLU A 157 15.89 -3.18 34.73
C GLU A 157 16.57 -2.83 33.40
N PRO A 158 15.97 -1.96 32.58
CA PRO A 158 16.57 -1.57 31.30
C PRO A 158 17.92 -0.89 31.53
N GLN A 159 18.89 -1.23 30.67
CA GLN A 159 20.27 -0.77 30.76
C GLN A 159 20.73 -0.17 29.43
N ILE A 160 21.50 0.90 29.51
CA ILE A 160 21.97 1.68 28.36
C ILE A 160 23.48 1.85 28.47
N PHE A 161 24.19 1.49 27.39
CA PHE A 161 25.63 1.68 27.24
C PHE A 161 25.87 2.50 25.96
N SER A 162 26.18 3.79 26.10
CA SER A 162 26.33 4.70 24.96
C SER A 162 27.32 5.82 25.23
N GLY A 163 28.42 5.86 24.48
CA GLY A 163 29.50 6.83 24.74
C GLY A 163 29.96 6.80 26.19
N ASP A 164 29.98 7.96 26.86
CA ASP A 164 30.33 8.09 28.28
C ASP A 164 29.18 7.77 29.26
N TYR A 165 27.99 7.42 28.74
CA TYR A 165 26.80 7.19 29.54
C TYR A 165 26.50 5.68 29.66
N HIS A 166 26.78 5.15 30.84
CA HIS A 166 26.55 3.75 31.21
C HIS A 166 25.66 3.69 32.45
N PHE A 167 24.39 3.38 32.26
CA PHE A 167 23.41 3.40 33.35
C PHE A 167 22.30 2.38 33.19
N ARG A 168 21.67 2.04 34.32
CA ARG A 168 20.48 1.20 34.43
C ARG A 168 19.38 1.91 35.19
N PHE A 169 18.18 1.40 35.03
CA PHE A 169 17.03 1.74 35.85
C PHE A 169 16.66 0.56 36.74
N SER A 170 16.20 0.82 37.96
CA SER A 170 15.76 -0.23 38.89
C SER A 170 14.87 0.38 39.96
N SER A 171 13.68 -0.19 40.14
CA SER A 171 12.80 0.19 41.26
C SER A 171 13.46 -0.15 42.59
N ALA A 172 14.16 -1.29 42.69
CA ALA A 172 14.87 -1.70 43.91
C ALA A 172 15.97 -0.70 44.31
N ASP A 173 16.77 -0.23 43.35
CA ASP A 173 17.77 0.82 43.63
C ASP A 173 17.11 2.15 44.02
N THR A 174 15.99 2.49 43.37
CA THR A 174 15.24 3.71 43.65
C THR A 174 14.69 3.69 45.08
N LEU A 175 14.12 2.57 45.51
CA LEU A 175 13.70 2.35 46.89
C LEU A 175 14.88 2.42 47.86
N ALA A 176 16.01 1.78 47.54
CA ALA A 176 17.22 1.83 48.36
C ALA A 176 17.80 3.26 48.46
N LEU A 177 17.71 4.06 47.40
CA LEU A 177 18.11 5.45 47.38
C LEU A 177 17.20 6.29 48.30
N LEU A 178 15.89 6.07 48.25
CA LEU A 178 14.92 6.76 49.12
C LEU A 178 15.13 6.40 50.60
N GLN A 179 15.32 5.11 50.91
CA GLN A 179 15.61 4.64 52.28
C GLN A 179 16.85 5.32 52.88
N LYS A 180 17.91 5.54 52.09
CA LYS A 180 19.13 6.25 52.54
C LYS A 180 18.91 7.72 52.89
N THR A 181 17.79 8.30 52.48
CA THR A 181 17.47 9.73 52.67
C THR A 181 16.48 9.99 53.80
N ASN A 182 16.28 9.02 54.71
CA ASN A 182 15.25 9.06 55.74
C ASN A 182 13.84 9.30 55.16
N SER A 183 13.58 8.82 53.93
CA SER A 183 12.22 8.70 53.42
C SER A 183 11.50 7.58 54.18
N PRO A 184 10.18 7.63 54.37
CA PRO A 184 9.44 6.59 55.07
C PRO A 184 9.60 5.23 54.39
N SER A 185 9.60 4.18 55.20
CA SER A 185 9.71 2.78 54.76
C SER A 185 8.45 2.25 54.05
N GLU A 186 7.38 3.04 53.97
CA GLU A 186 6.08 2.67 53.39
C GLU A 186 6.07 2.74 51.85
N ILE A 187 7.10 3.33 51.23
CA ILE A 187 7.23 3.37 49.77
C ILE A 187 7.48 1.96 49.25
N THR A 188 6.48 1.38 48.58
CA THR A 188 6.61 0.06 47.94
C THR A 188 6.62 0.12 46.42
N ASP A 189 6.03 1.16 45.82
CA ASP A 189 5.96 1.31 44.37
C ASP A 189 6.59 2.63 43.91
N VAL A 190 7.45 2.55 42.91
CA VAL A 190 8.20 3.69 42.37
C VAL A 190 8.37 3.56 40.86
N PRO A 191 8.33 4.67 40.13
CA PRO A 191 8.51 4.65 38.69
C PRO A 191 9.93 4.20 38.31
N VAL A 192 10.02 3.13 37.52
CA VAL A 192 11.28 2.45 37.16
C VAL A 192 12.21 3.41 36.41
N LEU A 193 11.72 4.13 35.39
CA LEU A 193 12.55 4.95 34.51
C LEU A 193 12.85 6.36 35.05
N SER A 194 12.54 6.65 36.32
CA SER A 194 12.70 8.01 36.86
C SER A 194 14.11 8.34 37.34
N VAL A 195 14.87 7.34 37.79
CA VAL A 195 16.20 7.56 38.38
C VAL A 195 17.23 6.63 37.73
N PRO A 196 18.27 7.16 37.07
CA PRO A 196 19.34 6.35 36.53
C PRO A 196 20.36 6.00 37.62
N PHE A 197 20.97 4.82 37.50
CA PHE A 197 22.06 4.33 38.34
C PHE A 197 23.23 3.89 37.47
N LEU A 198 24.47 4.19 37.89
CA LEU A 198 25.66 3.76 37.15
C LEU A 198 25.65 2.24 36.95
N CYS A 199 26.00 1.81 35.75
CA CYS A 199 26.02 0.40 35.38
C CYS A 199 27.18 0.14 34.43
N GLU A 200 28.28 -0.38 34.96
CA GLU A 200 29.45 -0.74 34.14
C GLU A 200 29.23 -2.09 33.47
N SER A 201 29.63 -2.22 32.19
CA SER A 201 29.52 -3.49 31.46
C SER A 201 30.33 -4.62 32.10
N ASP A 202 31.38 -4.28 32.84
CA ASP A 202 32.31 -5.23 33.47
C ASP A 202 31.71 -5.90 34.71
N SER A 203 30.60 -5.35 35.22
CA SER A 203 29.83 -5.93 36.32
C SER A 203 28.84 -7.02 35.88
N LEU A 204 28.67 -7.21 34.57
CA LEU A 204 27.77 -8.21 34.00
C LEU A 204 28.43 -9.61 33.96
N PRO A 205 27.62 -10.68 33.86
CA PRO A 205 28.13 -12.02 33.54
C PRO A 205 29.04 -12.01 32.30
N ALA A 206 30.07 -12.86 32.30
CA ALA A 206 31.13 -12.82 31.28
C ALA A 206 30.62 -13.02 29.84
N ASP A 207 29.63 -13.88 29.65
CA ASP A 207 28.95 -14.11 28.38
C ASP A 207 28.15 -12.89 27.90
N GLU A 208 27.48 -12.20 28.82
CA GLU A 208 26.71 -10.99 28.51
C GLU A 208 27.60 -9.77 28.25
N HIS A 209 28.69 -9.64 29.01
CA HIS A 209 29.74 -8.65 28.77
C HIS A 209 30.37 -8.83 27.39
N ALA A 210 30.68 -10.07 27.01
CA ALA A 210 31.25 -10.39 25.70
C ALA A 210 30.35 -9.96 24.53
N ILE A 211 29.03 -10.02 24.68
CA ILE A 211 28.08 -9.53 23.66
C ILE A 211 28.21 -8.01 23.50
N ILE A 212 28.24 -7.25 24.59
CA ILE A 212 28.38 -5.78 24.52
C ILE A 212 29.74 -5.41 23.92
N ALA A 213 30.80 -6.11 24.30
CA ALA A 213 32.14 -5.90 23.77
C ALA A 213 32.20 -6.20 22.24
N ASP A 214 31.59 -7.30 21.79
CA ASP A 214 31.49 -7.65 20.37
C ASP A 214 30.73 -6.58 19.57
N LEU A 215 29.58 -6.12 20.08
CA LEU A 215 28.79 -5.07 19.43
C LEU A 215 29.57 -3.75 19.32
N LYS A 216 30.28 -3.34 20.39
CA LYS A 216 31.17 -2.18 20.36
C LYS A 216 32.31 -2.37 19.36
N ALA A 217 32.92 -3.55 19.30
CA ALA A 217 33.98 -3.88 18.35
C ALA A 217 33.49 -3.87 16.89
N ARG A 218 32.23 -4.22 16.63
CA ARG A 218 31.55 -4.08 15.34
C ARG A 218 31.21 -2.63 14.97
N GLY A 219 31.48 -1.68 15.86
CA GLY A 219 31.28 -0.24 15.66
C GLY A 219 29.93 0.29 16.12
N PHE A 220 29.12 -0.49 16.85
CA PHE A 220 27.89 0.04 17.45
C PHE A 220 28.23 0.95 18.63
N VAL A 221 27.63 2.14 18.64
CA VAL A 221 27.93 3.19 19.62
C VAL A 221 27.01 3.11 20.84
N THR A 222 25.73 2.79 20.60
CA THR A 222 24.72 2.64 21.64
C THR A 222 24.26 1.19 21.70
N VAL A 223 24.27 0.60 22.89
CA VAL A 223 23.69 -0.73 23.17
C VAL A 223 22.67 -0.59 24.29
N VAL A 224 21.42 -0.92 24.00
CA VAL A 224 20.35 -1.06 25.00
C VAL A 224 20.23 -2.54 25.35
N ARG A 225 20.48 -2.90 26.62
CA ARG A 225 20.30 -4.26 27.15
C ARG A 225 19.05 -4.29 28.02
N LEU A 226 18.16 -5.23 27.76
CA LEU A 226 16.91 -5.45 28.47
C LEU A 226 16.93 -6.86 29.08
N PRO A 227 17.32 -7.00 30.35
CA PRO A 227 17.20 -8.27 31.08
C PRO A 227 15.75 -8.76 31.05
N LEU A 228 15.53 -9.99 30.59
CA LEU A 228 14.19 -10.53 30.39
C LEU A 228 13.54 -10.85 31.74
N LYS A 229 12.26 -10.49 31.87
CA LYS A 229 11.40 -11.01 32.93
C LYS A 229 11.26 -12.54 32.80
N PRO A 230 11.03 -13.26 33.90
CA PRO A 230 10.78 -14.70 33.83
C PRO A 230 9.62 -15.04 32.88
N GLY A 231 9.84 -16.00 31.98
CA GLY A 231 8.81 -16.54 31.09
C GLY A 231 8.55 -15.77 29.78
N CYS A 232 9.15 -14.59 29.55
CA CYS A 232 8.84 -13.80 28.35
C CYS A 232 9.69 -14.14 27.10
N TYR A 233 10.69 -15.03 27.21
CA TYR A 233 11.64 -15.30 26.11
C TYR A 233 10.95 -15.75 24.81
N ASP A 234 10.00 -16.68 24.88
CA ASP A 234 9.37 -17.24 23.67
C ASP A 234 8.48 -16.20 22.98
N GLU A 235 7.78 -15.35 23.73
CA GLU A 235 7.00 -14.23 23.21
C GLU A 235 7.91 -13.18 22.54
N VAL A 236 9.01 -12.80 23.18
CA VAL A 236 10.00 -11.87 22.61
C VAL A 236 10.63 -12.45 21.34
N LYS A 237 10.96 -13.75 21.34
CA LYS A 237 11.50 -14.44 20.18
C LYS A 237 10.54 -14.42 18.99
N ALA A 238 9.26 -14.68 19.24
CA ALA A 238 8.22 -14.60 18.21
C ALA A 238 8.11 -13.18 17.63
N LEU A 239 8.08 -12.16 18.50
CA LEU A 239 8.02 -10.77 18.05
C LEU A 239 9.26 -10.34 17.26
N CYS A 240 10.46 -10.74 17.66
CA CYS A 240 11.69 -10.47 16.89
C CYS A 240 11.60 -11.04 15.47
N ARG A 241 11.04 -12.24 15.29
CA ARG A 241 10.85 -12.84 13.97
C ARG A 241 9.79 -12.11 13.16
N GLU A 242 8.65 -11.79 13.77
CA GLU A 242 7.59 -11.03 13.13
C GLU A 242 8.08 -9.63 12.71
N PHE A 243 8.97 -9.02 13.50
CA PHE A 243 9.56 -7.72 13.19
C PHE A 243 10.56 -7.79 12.04
N MET A 244 11.17 -8.94 11.75
CA MET A 244 12.14 -9.07 10.65
C MET A 244 11.45 -9.36 9.31
N GLN A 245 10.76 -8.36 8.77
CA GLN A 245 10.12 -8.40 7.46
C GLN A 245 10.59 -7.25 6.55
N GLU A 246 10.32 -7.34 5.24
CA GLU A 246 10.76 -6.34 4.25
C GLU A 246 10.22 -4.94 4.59
N GLN A 247 9.00 -4.90 5.11
CA GLN A 247 8.27 -3.71 5.52
C GLN A 247 8.96 -2.95 6.65
N SER A 248 9.78 -3.62 7.47
CA SER A 248 10.42 -3.02 8.64
C SER A 248 11.56 -2.07 8.30
N LEU A 249 12.10 -2.13 7.08
CA LEU A 249 13.17 -1.23 6.63
C LEU A 249 12.72 -0.32 5.47
N LEU A 250 11.55 -0.58 4.87
CA LEU A 250 11.11 0.07 3.63
C LEU A 250 11.08 1.60 3.71
N PHE A 251 10.54 2.15 4.80
CA PHE A 251 10.37 3.60 5.00
C PHE A 251 11.25 4.19 6.10
N LEU A 252 12.17 3.42 6.68
CA LEU A 252 13.08 3.95 7.69
C LEU A 252 14.13 4.82 7.01
N PRO A 253 14.22 6.11 7.35
CA PRO A 253 15.29 6.95 6.84
C PRO A 253 16.61 6.54 7.52
N TYR A 254 17.73 6.74 6.82
CA TYR A 254 19.11 6.51 7.28
C TYR A 254 19.54 5.06 7.53
N ILE A 255 18.70 4.19 8.11
CA ILE A 255 19.08 2.79 8.35
C ILE A 255 19.23 2.07 7.02
N THR A 256 20.43 1.57 6.75
CA THR A 256 20.77 0.77 5.58
C THR A 256 20.85 -0.71 5.90
N SER A 257 20.96 -1.09 7.17
CA SER A 257 21.00 -2.49 7.60
C SER A 257 20.32 -2.72 8.94
N LEU A 258 19.41 -3.69 8.99
CA LEU A 258 18.79 -4.21 10.20
C LEU A 258 19.15 -5.69 10.33
N SER A 259 19.76 -6.09 11.44
CA SER A 259 20.20 -7.46 11.68
C SER A 259 19.56 -8.05 12.94
N LEU A 260 19.27 -9.36 12.91
CA LEU A 260 18.71 -10.12 14.02
C LEU A 260 19.55 -11.37 14.27
N ARG A 261 19.99 -11.54 15.51
CA ARG A 261 20.64 -12.76 15.99
C ARG A 261 19.83 -13.40 17.12
N LEU A 262 19.27 -14.58 16.86
CA LEU A 262 18.58 -15.39 17.87
C LEU A 262 19.53 -16.46 18.42
N LEU A 263 19.29 -16.89 19.66
CA LEU A 263 20.08 -17.93 20.30
C LEU A 263 20.11 -19.21 19.45
N GLN A 264 21.32 -19.69 19.14
CA GLN A 264 21.58 -20.90 18.34
C GLN A 264 21.04 -20.85 16.90
N GLU A 265 20.74 -19.66 16.37
CA GLU A 265 20.31 -19.46 14.98
C GLU A 265 21.31 -18.56 14.24
N PRO A 266 21.45 -18.70 12.91
CA PRO A 266 22.27 -17.80 12.12
C PRO A 266 21.73 -16.35 12.19
N GLU A 267 22.63 -15.37 12.11
CA GLU A 267 22.24 -13.96 12.01
C GLU A 267 21.52 -13.73 10.67
N ILE A 268 20.35 -13.10 10.73
CA ILE A 268 19.58 -12.67 9.58
C ILE A 268 19.82 -11.17 9.40
N THR A 269 20.12 -10.75 8.18
CA THR A 269 20.35 -9.35 7.85
C THR A 269 19.43 -8.90 6.73
N LEU A 270 18.69 -7.83 6.97
CA LEU A 270 17.94 -7.10 5.97
C LEU A 270 18.71 -5.82 5.61
N SER A 271 19.14 -5.71 4.36
CA SER A 271 19.87 -4.54 3.86
C SER A 271 19.02 -3.76 2.88
N ARG A 272 19.11 -2.43 2.92
CA ARG A 272 18.42 -1.49 2.03
C ARG A 272 19.42 -0.71 1.21
N THR A 273 19.31 -0.80 -0.11
CA THR A 273 19.97 0.11 -1.04
C THR A 273 18.93 0.97 -1.72
N SER A 274 19.30 2.22 -2.03
CA SER A 274 18.40 3.20 -2.61
C SER A 274 19.17 4.01 -3.63
N GLU A 275 18.65 4.08 -4.85
CA GLU A 275 19.21 4.88 -5.93
C GLU A 275 18.16 5.87 -6.44
N PRO A 276 18.52 7.16 -6.62
CA PRO A 276 17.61 8.10 -7.27
C PRO A 276 17.31 7.61 -8.68
N TRP A 277 16.03 7.58 -9.04
CA TRP A 277 15.66 7.28 -10.41
C TRP A 277 15.90 8.52 -11.28
N ALA A 278 16.62 8.37 -12.39
CA ALA A 278 16.93 9.48 -13.29
C ALA A 278 15.66 10.17 -13.81
N THR A 279 15.64 11.51 -13.77
CA THR A 279 14.61 12.33 -14.41
C THR A 279 14.60 12.08 -15.92
N LEU A 280 13.41 12.00 -16.53
CA LEU A 280 13.32 11.88 -17.99
C LEU A 280 13.88 13.15 -18.66
N PRO A 281 14.68 13.03 -19.73
CA PRO A 281 15.20 14.19 -20.45
C PRO A 281 14.07 15.11 -20.92
N GLY A 282 14.14 16.40 -20.57
CA GLY A 282 13.15 17.40 -21.00
C GLY A 282 11.91 17.51 -20.11
N THR A 283 11.82 16.76 -19.01
CA THR A 283 10.73 16.87 -18.02
C THR A 283 11.17 17.68 -16.80
N GLU A 284 10.29 18.54 -16.28
CA GLU A 284 10.50 19.14 -14.97
C GLU A 284 10.39 18.04 -13.90
N LYS A 285 11.30 18.04 -12.93
CA LYS A 285 11.24 17.10 -11.83
C LYS A 285 10.04 17.46 -10.96
N LEU A 286 8.94 16.70 -11.05
CA LEU A 286 7.72 16.93 -10.27
C LEU A 286 7.71 16.16 -8.94
N ILE A 287 8.44 15.05 -8.88
CA ILE A 287 8.51 14.15 -7.72
C ILE A 287 9.93 13.62 -7.52
N ASN A 288 10.21 13.13 -6.31
CA ASN A 288 11.38 12.30 -6.03
C ASN A 288 11.01 10.83 -6.22
N LEU A 289 11.63 10.17 -7.19
CA LEU A 289 11.55 8.72 -7.38
C LEU A 289 12.85 8.06 -6.95
N GLU A 290 12.73 7.00 -6.16
CA GLU A 290 13.85 6.18 -5.69
C GLU A 290 13.57 4.71 -6.02
N TYR A 291 14.53 4.03 -6.65
CA TYR A 291 14.50 2.57 -6.71
C TYR A 291 15.17 2.03 -5.46
N VAL A 292 14.44 1.20 -4.72
CA VAL A 292 14.87 0.63 -3.45
C VAL A 292 14.93 -0.87 -3.59
N THR A 293 16.08 -1.44 -3.27
CA THR A 293 16.26 -2.88 -3.18
C THR A 293 16.44 -3.28 -1.73
N LEU A 294 15.70 -4.31 -1.33
CA LEU A 294 15.81 -4.97 -0.04
C LEU A 294 16.39 -6.36 -0.26
N LEU A 295 17.48 -6.66 0.44
CA LEU A 295 18.16 -7.96 0.38
C LEU A 295 18.13 -8.61 1.76
N PHE A 296 17.58 -9.82 1.81
CA PHE A 296 17.69 -10.70 2.97
C PHE A 296 18.93 -11.60 2.82
N GLN A 297 19.62 -11.79 3.94
CA GLN A 297 20.72 -12.73 4.08
C GLN A 297 20.46 -13.58 5.33
N PRO A 298 20.79 -14.88 5.29
CA PRO A 298 21.58 -15.58 4.25
C PRO A 298 20.77 -16.17 3.09
N ASP A 299 19.44 -16.05 3.08
CA ASP A 299 18.58 -16.66 2.04
C ASP A 299 18.81 -16.10 0.62
N GLY A 300 19.35 -14.88 0.52
CA GLY A 300 19.55 -14.17 -0.75
C GLY A 300 18.24 -13.67 -1.36
N ALA A 301 17.13 -13.67 -0.62
CA ALA A 301 15.85 -13.20 -1.12
C ALA A 301 15.91 -11.69 -1.33
N GLN A 302 15.51 -11.25 -2.53
CA GLN A 302 15.56 -9.85 -2.91
C GLN A 302 14.16 -9.35 -3.29
N THR A 303 13.78 -8.19 -2.77
CA THR A 303 12.59 -7.46 -3.22
C THR A 303 12.95 -6.05 -3.66
N ALA A 304 12.18 -5.51 -4.58
CA ALA A 304 12.44 -4.22 -5.20
C ALA A 304 11.17 -3.36 -5.17
N TRP A 305 11.38 -2.07 -4.96
CA TRP A 305 10.33 -1.09 -4.73
C TRP A 305 10.65 0.21 -5.46
N LEU A 306 9.66 0.80 -6.09
CA LEU A 306 9.72 2.16 -6.59
C LEU A 306 9.02 3.08 -5.58
N ILE A 307 9.77 3.96 -4.92
CA ILE A 307 9.25 4.87 -3.90
C ILE A 307 9.12 6.27 -4.48
N ALA A 308 7.89 6.79 -4.51
CA ALA A 308 7.55 8.15 -4.90
C ALA A 308 7.32 9.04 -3.68
N LYS A 309 8.01 10.18 -3.63
CA LYS A 309 7.89 11.21 -2.59
C LYS A 309 7.67 12.58 -3.23
N PRO A 310 6.92 13.49 -2.59
CA PRO A 310 6.92 14.89 -2.98
C PRO A 310 8.34 15.49 -2.94
N LEU A 311 8.59 16.51 -3.74
CA LEU A 311 9.87 17.25 -3.71
C LEU A 311 10.12 17.89 -2.35
N GLU A 312 9.06 18.49 -1.81
CA GLU A 312 9.07 19.15 -0.52
C GLU A 312 8.01 18.54 0.41
N PRO A 313 8.26 18.57 1.74
CA PRO A 313 7.23 18.27 2.73
C PRO A 313 5.94 19.05 2.47
N LEU A 314 4.79 18.45 2.75
CA LEU A 314 3.51 19.12 2.61
C LEU A 314 3.32 20.14 3.74
N PRO A 315 3.09 21.43 3.48
CA PRO A 315 2.85 22.40 4.53
C PRO A 315 1.53 22.11 5.25
N ILE A 316 1.55 22.19 6.58
CA ILE A 316 0.37 21.98 7.43
C ILE A 316 -0.15 23.33 7.92
N ALA A 317 -1.47 23.53 7.80
CA ALA A 317 -2.13 24.70 8.36
C ALA A 317 -2.30 24.55 9.88
N LYS A 318 -2.05 25.62 10.64
CA LYS A 318 -2.01 25.57 12.12
C LYS A 318 -3.34 25.15 12.76
N ASP A 319 -4.46 25.55 12.16
CA ASP A 319 -5.82 25.20 12.60
C ASP A 319 -6.10 23.68 12.57
N LEU A 320 -5.46 22.94 11.65
CA LEU A 320 -5.53 21.47 11.65
C LEU A 320 -4.85 20.86 12.88
N LEU A 321 -3.81 21.51 13.40
CA LEU A 321 -3.01 21.02 14.53
C LEU A 321 -3.62 21.40 15.88
N GLU A 322 -4.28 22.56 15.97
CA GLU A 322 -4.98 22.99 17.19
C GLU A 322 -6.12 22.04 17.60
N ASN A 323 -6.69 21.33 16.62
CA ASN A 323 -7.71 20.30 16.86
C ASN A 323 -7.12 18.95 17.32
N LEU A 324 -5.79 18.80 17.31
CA LEU A 324 -5.13 17.67 17.92
C LEU A 324 -5.03 17.96 19.42
N ASN A 325 -5.55 17.08 20.27
CA ASN A 325 -5.43 17.20 21.73
C ASN A 325 -3.99 16.95 22.23
N ASP A 326 -2.99 17.37 21.45
CA ASP A 326 -1.58 17.16 21.67
C ASP A 326 -0.77 18.42 21.34
N ARG A 327 -0.29 19.09 22.39
CA ARG A 327 0.48 20.33 22.28
C ARG A 327 1.84 20.14 21.60
N THR A 328 2.36 18.92 21.52
CA THR A 328 3.65 18.64 20.86
C THR A 328 3.57 18.85 19.35
N TRP A 329 2.37 18.68 18.77
CA TRP A 329 2.13 18.85 17.34
C TRP A 329 2.04 20.32 16.91
N LEU A 330 1.85 21.27 17.85
CA LEU A 330 1.75 22.70 17.53
C LEU A 330 3.00 23.28 16.85
N ASN A 331 4.14 22.60 16.99
CA ASN A 331 5.41 23.01 16.39
C ASN A 331 5.73 22.26 15.07
N VAL A 332 4.83 21.39 14.60
CA VAL A 332 4.98 20.68 13.32
C VAL A 332 4.49 21.59 12.21
N SER A 333 5.32 21.85 11.20
CA SER A 333 4.98 22.75 10.08
C SER A 333 4.66 22.01 8.79
N SER A 334 4.99 20.73 8.70
CA SER A 334 4.83 19.96 7.47
C SER A 334 4.71 18.45 7.70
N ALA A 335 4.02 17.75 6.79
CA ALA A 335 3.87 16.30 6.77
C ALA A 335 4.65 15.66 5.61
N GLY A 336 5.20 14.47 5.85
CA GLY A 336 5.76 13.58 4.83
C GLY A 336 4.74 12.59 4.27
N ILE A 337 4.89 12.28 2.99
CA ILE A 337 4.19 11.19 2.29
C ILE A 337 5.22 10.44 1.45
N ALA A 338 5.08 9.12 1.37
CA ALA A 338 5.76 8.28 0.39
C ALA A 338 4.83 7.16 -0.09
N LEU A 339 4.82 6.88 -1.39
CA LEU A 339 4.10 5.76 -1.99
C LEU A 339 5.10 4.76 -2.55
N ALA A 340 5.07 3.50 -2.11
CA ALA A 340 6.02 2.49 -2.54
C ALA A 340 5.33 1.37 -3.34
N PHE A 341 5.67 1.27 -4.62
CA PHE A 341 5.12 0.30 -5.56
C PHE A 341 6.05 -0.90 -5.68
N PRO A 342 5.56 -2.14 -5.51
CA PRO A 342 6.39 -3.32 -5.66
C PRO A 342 6.72 -3.56 -7.13
N VAL A 343 7.99 -3.79 -7.43
CA VAL A 343 8.50 -3.95 -8.80
C VAL A 343 9.33 -5.21 -8.92
N ARG A 344 9.44 -5.74 -10.15
CA ARG A 344 10.26 -6.93 -10.40
C ARG A 344 11.72 -6.50 -10.50
N ALA A 345 12.60 -7.22 -9.78
CA ALA A 345 14.05 -7.07 -9.95
C ALA A 345 14.42 -7.45 -11.39
N LEU A 346 14.76 -6.45 -12.21
CA LEU A 346 14.87 -6.56 -13.66
C LEU A 346 15.82 -7.68 -14.13
N LYS A 347 15.33 -8.61 -14.95
CA LYS A 347 15.96 -9.06 -16.22
C LYS A 347 14.86 -9.53 -17.20
N SER A 348 14.70 -8.78 -18.30
CA SER A 348 14.03 -9.11 -19.57
C SER A 348 12.54 -9.52 -19.59
N GLY A 349 11.73 -8.68 -20.26
CA GLY A 349 10.42 -9.02 -20.83
C GLY A 349 9.25 -9.15 -19.84
N GLY A 350 8.19 -8.36 -20.04
CA GLY A 350 6.95 -8.39 -19.27
C GLY A 350 6.76 -7.19 -18.34
N SER A 351 5.67 -7.20 -17.58
CA SER A 351 5.28 -6.09 -16.70
C SER A 351 6.33 -5.78 -15.62
N TYR A 352 6.56 -4.49 -15.41
CA TYR A 352 7.51 -3.95 -14.44
C TYR A 352 7.01 -4.07 -12.99
N PHE A 353 5.71 -3.88 -12.77
CA PHE A 353 5.10 -3.95 -11.45
C PHE A 353 4.76 -5.38 -11.05
N LYS A 354 5.07 -5.73 -9.80
CA LYS A 354 4.70 -7.02 -9.22
C LYS A 354 3.27 -6.93 -8.72
N ARG A 355 2.38 -7.75 -9.27
CA ARG A 355 1.00 -7.87 -8.77
C ARG A 355 0.98 -8.27 -7.29
N ARG A 356 -0.04 -7.79 -6.59
CA ARG A 356 -0.30 -8.14 -5.19
C ARG A 356 -1.79 -8.39 -4.95
N LEU A 357 -2.08 -9.51 -4.30
CA LEU A 357 -3.42 -9.94 -3.90
C LEU A 357 -3.67 -9.85 -2.40
N GLU A 358 -2.70 -9.33 -1.64
CA GLU A 358 -2.84 -9.06 -0.22
C GLU A 358 -2.72 -7.54 0.02
N PRO A 359 -3.62 -6.94 0.82
CA PRO A 359 -3.55 -5.51 1.10
C PRO A 359 -2.33 -5.21 1.96
N LEU A 360 -1.66 -4.10 1.66
CA LEU A 360 -0.62 -3.56 2.53
C LEU A 360 -1.22 -2.68 3.62
N PRO A 361 -0.64 -2.66 4.83
CA PRO A 361 -1.05 -1.72 5.85
C PRO A 361 -0.67 -0.28 5.46
N PHE A 362 -1.30 0.71 6.11
CA PHE A 362 -0.73 2.05 6.15
C PHE A 362 0.55 2.06 6.99
N PHE A 363 1.45 2.98 6.68
CA PHE A 363 2.74 3.10 7.36
C PHE A 363 2.91 4.48 7.99
N THR A 364 3.45 4.48 9.21
CA THR A 364 4.07 5.65 9.85
C THR A 364 5.42 5.18 10.36
N HIS A 365 6.41 5.23 9.48
CA HIS A 365 7.70 4.52 9.51
C HIS A 365 7.61 2.98 9.53
N PHE A 366 6.73 2.41 10.37
CA PHE A 366 6.43 0.99 10.46
C PHE A 366 4.97 0.70 10.06
N PRO A 367 4.64 -0.56 9.76
CA PRO A 367 3.26 -1.00 9.56
C PRO A 367 2.35 -0.60 10.72
N THR A 368 1.20 0.00 10.39
CA THR A 368 0.06 0.14 11.30
C THR A 368 -0.78 -1.13 11.27
N GLY A 369 -1.76 -1.23 12.17
CA GLY A 369 -2.75 -2.31 12.17
C GLY A 369 -3.86 -2.12 11.13
N GLU A 370 -3.85 -1.03 10.35
CA GLU A 370 -4.90 -0.71 9.40
C GLU A 370 -4.48 -1.01 7.96
N ALA A 371 -5.30 -1.79 7.28
CA ALA A 371 -5.12 -2.12 5.87
C ALA A 371 -5.49 -0.92 4.98
N SER A 372 -4.65 -0.62 4.00
CA SER A 372 -4.93 0.43 3.00
C SER A 372 -5.91 -0.03 1.90
N GLY A 373 -6.08 -1.34 1.74
CA GLY A 373 -6.82 -1.94 0.62
C GLY A 373 -6.08 -1.87 -0.73
N LEU A 374 -4.85 -1.35 -0.76
CA LEU A 374 -4.06 -1.15 -1.98
C LEU A 374 -2.94 -2.19 -2.12
N GLY A 375 -2.53 -2.45 -3.36
CA GLY A 375 -1.42 -3.34 -3.68
C GLY A 375 -0.03 -2.71 -3.50
N PHE A 376 0.03 -1.41 -3.22
CA PHE A 376 1.24 -0.63 -2.94
C PHE A 376 1.18 -0.04 -1.52
N ALA A 377 2.35 0.28 -0.95
CA ALA A 377 2.42 0.77 0.43
C ALA A 377 2.20 2.29 0.47
N VAL A 378 1.39 2.73 1.43
CA VAL A 378 1.11 4.14 1.69
C VAL A 378 1.75 4.53 3.02
N HIS A 379 2.81 5.34 2.96
CA HIS A 379 3.45 5.92 4.13
C HIS A 379 3.09 7.39 4.27
N ALA A 380 2.67 7.80 5.47
CA ALA A 380 2.53 9.20 5.81
C ALA A 380 2.65 9.45 7.32
N ASP A 381 2.86 10.71 7.68
CA ASP A 381 2.90 11.18 9.08
C ASP A 381 1.47 11.27 9.67
N PHE A 382 0.75 10.14 9.65
CA PHE A 382 -0.58 10.02 10.22
C PHE A 382 -0.55 10.24 11.74
N TYR A 383 -1.60 10.88 12.25
CA TYR A 383 -1.85 10.92 13.68
C TYR A 383 -2.45 9.59 14.13
N LEU A 384 -1.77 8.89 15.04
CA LEU A 384 -2.17 7.57 15.53
C LEU A 384 -2.82 7.66 16.91
N SER A 385 -3.62 6.65 17.24
CA SER A 385 -4.12 6.41 18.60
C SER A 385 -2.98 6.22 19.60
N ALA A 386 -3.29 6.25 20.90
CA ALA A 386 -2.30 6.03 21.97
C ALA A 386 -1.53 4.70 21.81
N SER A 387 -2.19 3.65 21.28
CA SER A 387 -1.56 2.35 21.01
C SER A 387 -0.57 2.36 19.83
N ARG A 388 -0.60 3.42 19.00
CA ARG A 388 0.14 3.55 17.74
C ARG A 388 -0.11 2.44 16.73
N LYS A 389 -1.24 1.73 16.83
CA LYS A 389 -1.66 0.68 15.88
C LYS A 389 -2.79 1.15 14.96
N GLN A 390 -3.65 2.03 15.44
CA GLN A 390 -4.79 2.56 14.66
C GLN A 390 -4.57 4.03 14.31
N ILE A 391 -5.08 4.44 13.16
CA ILE A 391 -5.10 5.81 12.66
C ILE A 391 -6.41 6.45 13.14
N GLU A 392 -6.31 7.63 13.73
CA GLU A 392 -7.49 8.33 14.24
C GLU A 392 -8.33 8.92 13.10
N ASP A 393 -9.41 8.25 12.73
CA ASP A 393 -10.26 8.57 11.58
C ASP A 393 -11.12 9.83 11.76
N SER A 394 -11.45 10.15 13.01
CA SER A 394 -12.30 11.28 13.39
C SER A 394 -11.62 12.65 13.23
N LEU A 395 -10.29 12.68 13.09
CA LEU A 395 -9.50 13.91 13.03
C LEU A 395 -9.50 14.56 11.64
N SER A 396 -9.66 15.88 11.61
CA SER A 396 -9.57 16.69 10.38
C SER A 396 -8.18 16.59 9.73
N TYR A 397 -7.12 16.50 10.53
CA TYR A 397 -5.74 16.33 10.04
C TYR A 397 -5.57 15.07 9.18
N ASN A 398 -5.98 13.90 9.67
CA ASN A 398 -5.82 12.65 8.91
C ASN A 398 -6.68 12.65 7.64
N ARG A 399 -7.90 13.20 7.69
CA ARG A 399 -8.73 13.38 6.47
C ARG A 399 -8.09 14.31 5.45
N TRP A 400 -7.48 15.42 5.90
CA TRP A 400 -6.72 16.31 5.04
C TRP A 400 -5.53 15.59 4.40
N LEU A 401 -4.77 14.82 5.20
CA LEU A 401 -3.61 14.07 4.73
C LEU A 401 -4.02 12.98 3.71
N SER A 402 -5.12 12.26 3.95
CA SER A 402 -5.72 11.33 2.97
C SER A 402 -6.03 12.00 1.63
N GLY A 403 -6.61 13.21 1.65
CA GLY A 403 -6.83 14.01 0.46
C GLY A 403 -5.54 14.36 -0.27
N LYS A 404 -4.50 14.77 0.47
CA LYS A 404 -3.18 15.07 -0.10
C LYS A 404 -2.48 13.85 -0.69
N ILE A 405 -2.63 12.68 -0.08
CA ILE A 405 -2.13 11.41 -0.63
C ILE A 405 -2.82 11.09 -1.96
N ALA A 406 -4.15 11.20 -2.01
CA ALA A 406 -4.92 10.95 -3.23
C ALA A 406 -4.57 11.94 -4.35
N ASP A 407 -4.46 13.23 -4.02
CA ASP A 407 -4.04 14.27 -4.98
C ASP A 407 -2.61 14.01 -5.48
N PHE A 408 -1.67 13.63 -4.61
CA PHE A 408 -0.29 13.32 -4.97
C PHE A 408 -0.22 12.11 -5.90
N LEU A 409 -0.94 11.04 -5.59
CA LEU A 409 -1.03 9.86 -6.46
C LEU A 409 -1.57 10.25 -7.84
N CYS A 410 -2.71 10.95 -7.88
CA CYS A 410 -3.45 11.20 -9.11
C CYS A 410 -2.83 12.26 -10.02
N HIS A 411 -2.26 13.32 -9.45
CA HIS A 411 -1.75 14.46 -10.21
C HIS A 411 -0.24 14.48 -10.41
N SER A 412 0.50 13.66 -9.65
CA SER A 412 1.97 13.69 -9.70
C SER A 412 2.56 12.31 -9.97
N VAL A 413 2.12 11.27 -9.25
CA VAL A 413 2.71 9.93 -9.39
C VAL A 413 2.21 9.21 -10.63
N LEU A 414 0.89 9.12 -10.85
CA LEU A 414 0.33 8.41 -11.99
C LEU A 414 0.85 8.95 -13.33
N PRO A 415 0.87 10.27 -13.60
CA PRO A 415 1.42 10.80 -14.86
C PRO A 415 2.88 10.38 -15.09
N GLU A 416 3.72 10.47 -14.05
CA GLU A 416 5.13 10.08 -14.13
C GLU A 416 5.31 8.57 -14.38
N LEU A 417 4.52 7.73 -13.72
CA LEU A 417 4.56 6.28 -13.95
C LEU A 417 4.04 5.91 -15.35
N GLN A 418 3.01 6.59 -15.84
CA GLN A 418 2.43 6.36 -17.16
C GLN A 418 3.39 6.71 -18.29
N GLU A 419 4.10 7.83 -18.17
CA GLU A 419 5.11 8.26 -19.15
C GLU A 419 6.29 7.29 -19.21
N ARG A 420 6.72 6.77 -18.05
CA ARG A 420 7.85 5.83 -17.94
C ARG A 420 7.50 4.40 -18.32
N PHE A 421 6.26 3.99 -18.03
CA PHE A 421 5.76 2.63 -18.24
C PHE A 421 4.49 2.70 -19.10
N PRO A 422 4.62 2.97 -20.40
CA PRO A 422 3.47 3.00 -21.30
C PRO A 422 2.81 1.62 -21.37
N ASP A 423 1.48 1.60 -21.46
CA ASP A 423 0.65 0.40 -21.59
C ASP A 423 0.77 -0.61 -20.42
N GLU A 424 1.24 -0.17 -19.24
CA GLU A 424 1.49 -1.02 -18.08
C GLU A 424 0.22 -1.35 -17.29
N ALA A 425 -0.47 -2.40 -17.71
CA ALA A 425 -1.74 -2.83 -17.13
C ALA A 425 -1.64 -3.27 -15.65
N ASN A 426 -0.49 -3.76 -15.17
CA ASN A 426 -0.39 -4.21 -13.76
C ASN A 426 -0.42 -3.06 -12.76
N LEU A 427 -0.26 -1.80 -13.20
CA LEU A 427 -0.49 -0.66 -12.32
C LEU A 427 -1.96 -0.64 -11.83
N LEU A 428 -2.91 -1.09 -12.64
CA LEU A 428 -4.31 -1.20 -12.28
C LEU A 428 -4.55 -2.23 -11.18
N ASP A 429 -3.79 -3.32 -11.16
CA ASP A 429 -3.85 -4.32 -10.07
C ASP A 429 -3.44 -3.74 -8.72
N LEU A 430 -2.56 -2.75 -8.71
CA LEU A 430 -2.12 -2.09 -7.49
C LEU A 430 -3.14 -1.06 -7.00
N LEU A 431 -3.90 -0.45 -7.92
CA LEU A 431 -4.97 0.51 -7.63
C LEU A 431 -6.30 -0.16 -7.26
N ALA A 432 -6.57 -1.35 -7.80
CA ALA A 432 -7.78 -2.09 -7.53
C ALA A 432 -7.83 -2.57 -6.08
N ASP A 433 -8.99 -2.42 -5.44
CA ASP A 433 -9.17 -2.80 -4.04
C ASP A 433 -8.96 -4.31 -3.86
N VAL A 434 -8.01 -4.65 -2.99
CA VAL A 434 -7.59 -6.02 -2.69
C VAL A 434 -8.55 -6.73 -1.72
N ALA A 435 -9.61 -6.06 -1.26
CA ALA A 435 -10.69 -6.58 -0.43
C ALA A 435 -10.21 -7.16 0.93
N TYR A 436 -10.08 -6.28 1.93
CA TYR A 436 -10.35 -6.49 3.36
C TYR A 436 -10.02 -5.16 4.05
N HIS A 437 -10.98 -4.24 4.15
CA HIS A 437 -10.83 -3.08 5.02
C HIS A 437 -11.12 -3.54 6.45
N ASN A 438 -10.09 -3.58 7.28
CA ASN A 438 -10.20 -4.00 8.68
C ASN A 438 -10.54 -2.84 9.64
N GLY A 439 -10.77 -1.63 9.12
CA GLY A 439 -11.09 -0.43 9.90
C GLY A 439 -11.82 0.65 9.09
N ALA A 440 -12.44 1.61 9.81
CA ALA A 440 -13.23 2.69 9.21
C ALA A 440 -12.38 3.71 8.42
N PHE A 441 -11.14 3.94 8.84
CA PHE A 441 -10.21 4.84 8.15
C PHE A 441 -9.89 4.37 6.73
N GLY A 442 -9.55 3.09 6.52
CA GLY A 442 -9.24 2.54 5.20
C GLY A 442 -10.37 2.72 4.21
N LEU A 443 -11.62 2.51 4.64
CA LEU A 443 -12.83 2.77 3.84
C LEU A 443 -12.99 4.26 3.51
N ALA A 444 -12.79 5.14 4.48
CA ALA A 444 -12.89 6.58 4.27
C ALA A 444 -11.81 7.09 3.30
N PHE A 445 -10.56 6.60 3.46
CA PHE A 445 -9.47 6.86 2.54
C PHE A 445 -9.79 6.36 1.13
N ARG A 446 -10.32 5.13 1.02
CA ARG A 446 -10.68 4.54 -0.28
C ARG A 446 -11.70 5.40 -1.02
N LYS A 447 -12.73 5.88 -0.33
CA LYS A 447 -13.72 6.80 -0.92
C LYS A 447 -13.07 8.09 -1.46
N ILE A 448 -12.19 8.71 -0.68
CA ILE A 448 -11.46 9.93 -1.11
C ILE A 448 -10.61 9.64 -2.35
N LEU A 449 -9.93 8.50 -2.37
CA LEU A 449 -9.08 8.09 -3.49
C LEU A 449 -9.90 7.82 -4.76
N ASP A 450 -10.98 7.05 -4.64
CA ASP A 450 -11.88 6.72 -5.75
C ASP A 450 -12.49 7.98 -6.39
N ASP A 451 -12.94 8.93 -5.56
CA ASP A 451 -13.45 10.23 -6.04
C ASP A 451 -12.41 11.00 -6.88
N ARG A 452 -11.11 10.88 -6.57
CA ARG A 452 -10.03 11.48 -7.38
C ARG A 452 -9.75 10.68 -8.64
N LEU A 453 -9.64 9.36 -8.52
CA LEU A 453 -9.36 8.46 -9.64
C LEU A 453 -10.40 8.58 -10.77
N MET A 454 -11.68 8.76 -10.45
CA MET A 454 -12.74 8.97 -11.45
C MET A 454 -12.47 10.18 -12.38
N ALA A 455 -11.74 11.19 -11.91
CA ALA A 455 -11.38 12.38 -12.69
C ALA A 455 -10.01 12.27 -13.37
N THR A 456 -9.21 11.25 -13.03
CA THR A 456 -7.83 11.07 -13.48
C THR A 456 -7.75 10.16 -14.71
N PRO A 457 -6.96 10.50 -15.73
CA PRO A 457 -6.65 9.56 -16.81
C PRO A 457 -5.69 8.49 -16.28
N PHE A 458 -6.16 7.26 -16.12
CA PHE A 458 -5.32 6.16 -15.64
C PHE A 458 -5.59 4.81 -16.28
N VAL A 459 -6.60 4.72 -17.16
CA VAL A 459 -6.91 3.49 -17.88
C VAL A 459 -6.11 3.49 -19.18
N PRO A 460 -5.20 2.52 -19.40
CA PRO A 460 -4.40 2.45 -20.62
C PRO A 460 -5.26 2.04 -21.81
N VAL A 461 -5.12 2.75 -22.94
CA VAL A 461 -5.89 2.54 -24.18
C VAL A 461 -5.01 2.21 -25.39
N GLY A 462 -3.71 2.02 -25.18
CA GLY A 462 -2.72 1.65 -26.19
C GLY A 462 -1.86 2.81 -26.65
N ALA A 463 -0.72 2.49 -27.25
CA ALA A 463 0.26 3.45 -27.74
C ALA A 463 0.76 4.43 -26.66
N GLY A 464 0.76 3.99 -25.39
CA GLY A 464 1.14 4.81 -24.24
C GLY A 464 0.11 5.85 -23.82
N GLU A 465 -1.10 5.85 -24.39
CA GLU A 465 -2.16 6.76 -23.98
C GLU A 465 -2.97 6.23 -22.79
N TYR A 466 -3.36 7.16 -21.91
CA TYR A 466 -4.22 6.89 -20.75
C TYR A 466 -5.45 7.81 -20.78
N ARG A 467 -6.62 7.24 -20.47
CA ARG A 467 -7.91 7.94 -20.51
C ARG A 467 -8.63 7.85 -19.17
N ARG A 468 -9.58 8.77 -18.97
CA ARG A 468 -10.43 8.72 -17.77
C ARG A 468 -11.34 7.51 -17.86
N PRO A 469 -11.71 6.87 -16.74
CA PRO A 469 -12.60 5.70 -16.74
C PRO A 469 -13.88 5.89 -17.58
N ARG A 470 -14.53 7.05 -17.48
CA ARG A 470 -15.76 7.37 -18.22
C ARG A 470 -15.60 7.48 -19.75
N GLU A 471 -14.37 7.67 -20.22
CA GLU A 471 -14.01 7.78 -21.64
C GLU A 471 -13.62 6.40 -22.21
N VAL A 472 -13.60 5.35 -21.39
CA VAL A 472 -13.25 4.00 -21.80
C VAL A 472 -14.48 3.11 -21.81
N VAL A 473 -14.56 2.26 -22.84
CA VAL A 473 -15.59 1.24 -22.95
C VAL A 473 -14.98 -0.13 -23.17
N TRP A 474 -15.56 -1.14 -22.51
CA TRP A 474 -15.23 -2.53 -22.75
C TRP A 474 -15.87 -3.01 -24.04
N THR A 475 -15.20 -3.94 -24.72
CA THR A 475 -15.90 -4.78 -25.68
C THR A 475 -17.07 -5.48 -24.98
N PRO A 476 -18.22 -5.63 -25.64
CA PRO A 476 -19.38 -6.21 -25.00
C PRO A 476 -19.35 -7.74 -25.04
N GLN A 477 -18.23 -8.35 -25.47
CA GLN A 477 -18.03 -9.80 -25.58
C GLN A 477 -16.96 -10.27 -24.59
N SER A 478 -16.96 -11.56 -24.28
CA SER A 478 -15.97 -12.23 -23.44
C SER A 478 -15.32 -13.40 -24.15
N GLY A 479 -14.25 -13.93 -23.56
CA GLY A 479 -13.59 -15.08 -24.18
C GLY A 479 -12.95 -14.71 -25.52
N ALA A 480 -12.80 -15.71 -26.39
CA ALA A 480 -12.36 -15.53 -27.78
C ALA A 480 -13.22 -14.54 -28.60
N GLY A 481 -14.43 -14.18 -28.14
CA GLY A 481 -15.28 -13.18 -28.78
C GLY A 481 -14.68 -11.78 -28.79
N VAL A 482 -13.89 -11.42 -27.77
CA VAL A 482 -13.20 -10.12 -27.69
C VAL A 482 -12.39 -9.82 -28.96
N LEU A 483 -11.56 -10.77 -29.40
CA LEU A 483 -10.72 -10.61 -30.59
C LEU A 483 -11.56 -10.48 -31.85
N LEU A 484 -12.65 -11.26 -31.95
CA LEU A 484 -13.60 -11.16 -33.06
C LEU A 484 -14.29 -9.79 -33.07
N PHE A 485 -14.70 -9.28 -31.90
CA PHE A 485 -15.32 -7.97 -31.79
C PHE A 485 -14.37 -6.86 -32.21
N LEU A 486 -13.12 -6.86 -31.74
CA LEU A 486 -12.12 -5.86 -32.14
C LEU A 486 -11.71 -5.99 -33.61
N LYS A 487 -11.76 -7.19 -34.19
CA LYS A 487 -11.57 -7.40 -35.62
C LYS A 487 -12.69 -6.73 -36.44
N VAL A 488 -13.93 -6.86 -35.99
CA VAL A 488 -15.11 -6.27 -36.67
C VAL A 488 -15.22 -4.77 -36.42
N PHE A 489 -15.00 -4.33 -35.19
CA PHE A 489 -15.12 -2.94 -34.72
C PHE A 489 -13.80 -2.49 -34.07
N PRO A 490 -12.76 -2.19 -34.88
CA PRO A 490 -11.44 -1.85 -34.36
C PRO A 490 -11.41 -0.50 -33.63
N HIS A 491 -12.39 0.37 -33.87
CA HIS A 491 -12.53 1.64 -33.19
C HIS A 491 -13.84 1.73 -32.40
N PRO A 492 -13.80 2.30 -31.20
CA PRO A 492 -14.98 2.50 -30.35
C PRO A 492 -15.87 3.65 -30.87
N PRO A 493 -17.04 3.88 -30.25
CA PRO A 493 -17.87 5.05 -30.55
C PRO A 493 -17.11 6.37 -30.36
N THR A 494 -17.55 7.42 -31.04
CA THR A 494 -16.86 8.71 -31.09
C THR A 494 -16.64 9.28 -29.69
N GLY A 495 -15.40 9.66 -29.40
CA GLY A 495 -15.00 10.23 -28.10
C GLY A 495 -14.81 9.19 -26.99
N LEU A 496 -14.89 7.89 -27.31
CA LEU A 496 -14.58 6.79 -26.39
C LEU A 496 -13.32 6.05 -26.84
N HIS A 497 -12.82 5.17 -25.97
CA HIS A 497 -11.60 4.40 -26.17
C HIS A 497 -11.80 2.95 -25.73
N TYR A 498 -11.19 1.99 -26.44
CA TYR A 498 -11.04 0.62 -25.91
C TYR A 498 -9.79 0.57 -25.01
N PRO A 499 -9.82 -0.21 -23.92
CA PRO A 499 -8.62 -0.46 -23.12
C PRO A 499 -7.58 -1.28 -23.91
N VAL A 500 -6.33 -1.29 -23.46
CA VAL A 500 -5.27 -2.11 -24.07
C VAL A 500 -5.68 -3.58 -24.15
N LEU A 501 -5.25 -4.23 -25.24
CA LEU A 501 -5.64 -5.61 -25.53
C LEU A 501 -5.28 -6.58 -24.40
N GLN A 502 -4.22 -6.35 -23.62
CA GLN A 502 -3.89 -7.20 -22.47
C GLN A 502 -4.98 -7.23 -21.38
N LEU A 503 -5.73 -6.14 -21.21
CA LEU A 503 -6.88 -6.09 -20.29
C LEU A 503 -8.08 -6.86 -20.85
N GLU A 504 -8.20 -6.92 -22.16
CA GLU A 504 -9.24 -7.62 -22.92
C GLU A 504 -8.90 -9.11 -23.13
N GLU A 505 -7.62 -9.49 -23.30
CA GLU A 505 -7.10 -10.86 -23.43
C GLU A 505 -7.10 -11.62 -22.10
N ALA A 506 -6.87 -10.92 -20.99
CA ALA A 506 -7.08 -11.47 -19.66
C ALA A 506 -8.52 -11.97 -19.42
N TYR A 507 -9.47 -11.52 -20.26
CA TYR A 507 -10.87 -11.95 -20.29
C TYR A 507 -11.08 -13.25 -21.09
N ILE A 508 -10.08 -13.68 -21.89
CA ILE A 508 -10.12 -14.93 -22.66
C ILE A 508 -9.85 -16.14 -21.78
N ALA A 509 -8.99 -15.98 -20.77
CA ALA A 509 -8.62 -17.01 -19.80
C ALA A 509 -9.61 -17.08 -18.62
N GLU A 510 -10.92 -17.08 -18.90
CA GLU A 510 -12.04 -17.03 -17.92
C GLU A 510 -12.01 -18.17 -16.87
N GLU A 511 -11.12 -19.17 -16.98
CA GLU A 511 -11.00 -20.29 -16.04
C GLU A 511 -9.92 -20.15 -14.94
N GLU A 512 -8.95 -19.22 -14.99
CA GLU A 512 -7.79 -19.30 -14.05
C GLU A 512 -7.45 -18.06 -13.17
N GLY A 513 -8.14 -16.91 -13.24
CA GLY A 513 -7.71 -15.71 -12.48
C GLY A 513 -8.76 -15.01 -11.62
N PHE A 514 -8.69 -15.12 -10.28
CA PHE A 514 -9.42 -14.24 -9.34
C PHE A 514 -9.05 -12.75 -9.53
N GLU A 515 -7.81 -12.46 -9.95
CA GLU A 515 -7.21 -11.13 -10.05
C GLU A 515 -7.88 -10.21 -11.10
N TYR A 516 -8.16 -10.74 -12.29
CA TYR A 516 -8.71 -9.93 -13.38
C TYR A 516 -10.17 -9.54 -13.16
N ARG A 517 -10.93 -10.40 -12.46
CA ARG A 517 -12.29 -10.06 -12.02
C ARG A 517 -12.30 -8.87 -11.06
N ARG A 518 -11.26 -8.73 -10.24
CA ARG A 518 -11.08 -7.60 -9.32
C ARG A 518 -10.81 -6.30 -10.07
N VAL A 519 -9.83 -6.27 -10.98
CA VAL A 519 -9.52 -5.06 -11.78
C VAL A 519 -10.74 -4.63 -12.61
N ARG A 520 -11.46 -5.59 -13.19
CA ARG A 520 -12.69 -5.31 -13.94
C ARG A 520 -13.75 -4.65 -13.06
N ARG A 521 -14.03 -5.22 -11.88
CA ARG A 521 -15.00 -4.65 -10.94
C ARG A 521 -14.60 -3.23 -10.54
N PHE A 522 -13.33 -3.04 -10.18
CA PHE A 522 -12.79 -1.73 -9.85
C PHE A 522 -13.00 -0.72 -11.00
N LEU A 523 -12.63 -1.07 -12.23
CA LEU A 523 -12.83 -0.20 -13.39
C LEU A 523 -14.31 0.09 -13.66
N GLN A 524 -15.20 -0.88 -13.45
CA GLN A 524 -16.64 -0.68 -13.53
C GLN A 524 -17.16 0.31 -12.49
N GLU A 525 -16.70 0.18 -11.23
CA GLU A 525 -17.01 1.12 -10.14
C GLU A 525 -16.48 2.53 -10.45
N MET A 526 -15.33 2.64 -11.13
CA MET A 526 -14.76 3.93 -11.56
C MET A 526 -15.47 4.55 -12.76
N GLY A 527 -16.34 3.80 -13.46
CA GLY A 527 -17.17 4.31 -14.56
C GLY A 527 -16.87 3.74 -15.95
N VAL A 528 -15.94 2.77 -16.08
CA VAL A 528 -15.76 2.03 -17.34
C VAL A 528 -16.95 1.12 -17.56
N ARG A 529 -17.56 1.18 -18.74
CA ARG A 529 -18.79 0.44 -19.05
C ARG A 529 -18.65 -0.34 -20.36
N PRO A 530 -19.46 -1.38 -20.62
CA PRO A 530 -19.49 -1.96 -21.95
C PRO A 530 -20.06 -0.96 -22.99
N VAL A 531 -19.69 -1.18 -24.26
CA VAL A 531 -20.40 -0.57 -25.40
C VAL A 531 -21.88 -0.93 -25.31
N ARG A 532 -22.74 0.07 -25.43
CA ARG A 532 -24.18 -0.11 -25.32
C ARG A 532 -24.80 -0.46 -26.68
N PRO A 533 -25.92 -1.19 -26.70
CA PRO A 533 -26.67 -1.48 -27.92
C PRO A 533 -27.03 -0.27 -28.77
N ASP A 534 -27.41 0.85 -28.15
CA ASP A 534 -27.76 2.10 -28.82
C ASP A 534 -26.56 2.80 -29.47
N GLU A 535 -25.33 2.40 -29.13
CA GLU A 535 -24.08 2.93 -29.70
C GLU A 535 -23.58 2.10 -30.89
N LEU A 536 -24.10 0.87 -31.08
CA LEU A 536 -23.69 0.01 -32.20
C LEU A 536 -23.99 0.55 -33.60
N PRO A 537 -25.09 1.27 -33.89
CA PRO A 537 -25.32 1.88 -35.20
C PRO A 537 -24.13 2.71 -35.69
N GLU A 538 -23.43 3.38 -34.77
CA GLU A 538 -22.27 4.21 -35.05
C GLU A 538 -21.07 3.41 -35.54
N LEU A 539 -20.96 2.14 -35.13
CA LEU A 539 -19.85 1.26 -35.46
C LEU A 539 -20.05 0.52 -36.79
N LEU A 540 -21.29 0.39 -37.26
CA LEU A 540 -21.63 -0.34 -38.50
C LEU A 540 -20.86 0.11 -39.75
N PRO A 541 -20.57 1.41 -39.98
CA PRO A 541 -19.75 1.84 -41.10
C PRO A 541 -18.34 1.24 -41.09
N GLN A 542 -17.76 0.97 -39.92
CA GLN A 542 -16.44 0.34 -39.79
C GLN A 542 -16.50 -1.11 -40.26
N ALA A 543 -17.53 -1.85 -39.87
CA ALA A 543 -17.73 -3.22 -40.32
C ALA A 543 -17.90 -3.30 -41.85
N PHE A 544 -18.59 -2.34 -42.48
CA PHE A 544 -18.72 -2.27 -43.94
C PHE A 544 -17.38 -2.01 -44.63
N LYS A 545 -16.59 -1.07 -44.09
CA LYS A 545 -15.25 -0.79 -44.62
C LYS A 545 -14.36 -2.03 -44.52
N ASN A 546 -14.30 -2.67 -43.35
CA ASN A 546 -13.48 -3.87 -43.14
C ASN A 546 -13.94 -5.06 -44.00
N LEU A 547 -15.25 -5.17 -44.27
CA LEU A 547 -15.80 -6.17 -45.18
C LEU A 547 -15.36 -5.93 -46.63
N ASN A 548 -15.41 -4.67 -47.10
CA ASN A 548 -14.97 -4.29 -48.44
C ASN A 548 -13.45 -4.42 -48.63
N ASP A 549 -12.69 -4.13 -47.58
CA ASP A 549 -11.23 -4.25 -47.55
C ASP A 549 -10.79 -5.72 -47.41
N GLY A 550 -11.72 -6.67 -47.25
CA GLY A 550 -11.45 -8.11 -47.11
C GLY A 550 -10.84 -8.51 -45.76
N ILE A 551 -10.87 -7.62 -44.76
CA ILE A 551 -10.33 -7.84 -43.41
C ILE A 551 -11.25 -8.78 -42.60
N VAL A 552 -12.57 -8.60 -42.75
CA VAL A 552 -13.60 -9.44 -42.10
C VAL A 552 -14.51 -10.08 -43.14
N THR A 553 -15.08 -11.23 -42.78
CA THR A 553 -16.10 -11.89 -43.60
C THR A 553 -17.50 -11.54 -43.11
N VAL A 554 -18.51 -11.82 -43.94
CA VAL A 554 -19.91 -11.74 -43.52
C VAL A 554 -20.17 -12.63 -42.30
N SER A 555 -19.56 -13.82 -42.28
CA SER A 555 -19.63 -14.76 -41.17
C SER A 555 -19.04 -14.19 -39.88
N ASP A 556 -17.90 -13.49 -39.94
CA ASP A 556 -17.28 -12.85 -38.77
C ASP A 556 -18.25 -11.86 -38.12
N ILE A 557 -18.93 -11.05 -38.94
CA ILE A 557 -19.87 -10.04 -38.45
C ILE A 557 -21.12 -10.71 -37.85
N CYS A 558 -21.72 -11.68 -38.54
CA CYS A 558 -22.88 -12.42 -38.02
C CYS A 558 -22.55 -13.15 -36.70
N THR A 559 -21.37 -13.77 -36.62
CA THR A 559 -20.89 -14.44 -35.40
C THR A 559 -20.69 -13.44 -34.26
N CYS A 560 -20.09 -12.28 -34.56
CA CYS A 560 -19.91 -11.21 -33.60
C CYS A 560 -21.26 -10.74 -33.01
N PHE A 561 -22.26 -10.46 -33.85
CA PHE A 561 -23.59 -10.07 -33.37
C PHE A 561 -24.30 -11.18 -32.58
N ALA A 562 -24.18 -12.44 -33.00
CA ALA A 562 -24.78 -13.58 -32.31
C ALA A 562 -24.22 -13.75 -30.89
N LEU A 563 -22.89 -13.73 -30.73
CA LEU A 563 -22.23 -13.84 -29.43
C LEU A 563 -22.63 -12.70 -28.48
N TRP A 564 -22.68 -11.48 -29.00
CA TRP A 564 -23.09 -10.31 -28.23
C TRP A 564 -24.54 -10.45 -27.69
N LEU A 565 -25.47 -10.87 -28.54
CA LEU A 565 -26.88 -11.03 -28.16
C LEU A 565 -27.12 -12.22 -27.25
N GLU A 566 -26.30 -13.26 -27.36
CA GLU A 566 -26.30 -14.37 -26.41
C GLU A 566 -25.83 -13.93 -25.02
N GLN A 567 -24.79 -13.11 -24.92
CA GLN A 567 -24.34 -12.54 -23.64
C GLN A 567 -25.39 -11.65 -22.99
N LEU A 568 -26.06 -10.80 -23.78
CA LEU A 568 -27.19 -10.00 -23.31
C LEU A 568 -28.32 -10.86 -22.73
N ALA A 569 -28.58 -12.04 -23.32
CA ALA A 569 -29.61 -12.97 -22.87
C ALA A 569 -29.20 -13.83 -21.65
N LYS A 570 -27.90 -14.11 -21.47
CA LYS A 570 -27.36 -14.86 -20.32
C LYS A 570 -27.29 -14.02 -19.03
N GLY A 571 -27.47 -12.70 -19.14
CA GLY A 571 -27.89 -11.84 -18.03
C GLY A 571 -26.85 -11.55 -16.95
N THR A 572 -25.56 -11.59 -17.26
CA THR A 572 -24.52 -11.48 -16.23
C THR A 572 -24.37 -10.09 -15.59
N PHE A 573 -24.93 -9.00 -16.15
CA PHE A 573 -24.67 -7.64 -15.63
C PHE A 573 -25.79 -6.58 -15.82
N VAL A 574 -26.99 -6.96 -16.26
CA VAL A 574 -28.06 -6.00 -16.61
C VAL A 574 -29.39 -6.45 -16.01
N PRO A 575 -30.17 -5.60 -15.30
CA PRO A 575 -31.51 -5.96 -14.82
C PRO A 575 -32.43 -6.42 -15.96
N GLU A 576 -33.30 -7.40 -15.70
CA GLU A 576 -34.19 -8.03 -16.71
C GLU A 576 -34.97 -7.02 -17.57
N GLU A 577 -35.48 -5.95 -16.95
CA GLU A 577 -36.23 -4.90 -17.64
C GLU A 577 -35.36 -4.16 -18.67
N ARG A 578 -34.10 -3.88 -18.31
CA ARG A 578 -33.12 -3.24 -19.19
C ARG A 578 -32.64 -4.22 -20.27
N GLN A 579 -32.51 -5.51 -19.98
CA GLN A 579 -32.21 -6.53 -20.99
C GLN A 579 -33.30 -6.58 -22.08
N ARG A 580 -34.58 -6.53 -21.69
CA ARG A 580 -35.70 -6.50 -22.66
C ARG A 580 -35.64 -5.25 -23.55
N ALA A 581 -35.36 -4.08 -22.96
CA ALA A 581 -35.21 -2.84 -23.72
C ALA A 581 -34.04 -2.90 -24.71
N LEU A 582 -32.90 -3.45 -24.28
CA LEU A 582 -31.71 -3.62 -25.13
C LEU A 582 -31.93 -4.64 -26.25
N LEU A 583 -32.61 -5.75 -25.98
CA LEU A 583 -33.00 -6.74 -26.99
C LEU A 583 -34.01 -6.17 -27.99
N GLN A 584 -34.90 -5.29 -27.55
CA GLN A 584 -35.83 -4.59 -28.44
C GLN A 584 -35.09 -3.60 -29.34
N ALA A 585 -34.17 -2.81 -28.79
CA ALA A 585 -33.32 -1.93 -29.60
C ALA A 585 -32.47 -2.71 -30.61
N ALA A 586 -31.93 -3.88 -30.21
CA ALA A 586 -31.14 -4.73 -31.10
C ALA A 586 -31.93 -5.30 -32.29
N LYS A 587 -33.24 -5.52 -32.13
CA LYS A 587 -34.13 -5.93 -33.24
C LYS A 587 -34.30 -4.86 -34.31
N GLU A 588 -34.04 -3.60 -33.98
CA GLU A 588 -34.18 -2.45 -34.87
C GLU A 588 -32.85 -2.08 -35.55
N LEU A 589 -31.75 -2.77 -35.19
CA LEU A 589 -30.44 -2.53 -35.79
C LEU A 589 -30.32 -3.24 -37.15
N PRO A 590 -29.77 -2.58 -38.19
CA PRO A 590 -29.50 -3.22 -39.47
C PRO A 590 -28.24 -4.09 -39.37
N VAL A 591 -28.43 -5.33 -38.91
CA VAL A 591 -27.36 -6.29 -38.57
C VAL A 591 -27.40 -7.56 -39.43
N LEU A 592 -28.19 -7.56 -40.52
CA LEU A 592 -28.20 -8.64 -41.51
C LEU A 592 -27.74 -8.16 -42.88
N PRO A 593 -26.64 -8.70 -43.42
CA PRO A 593 -26.19 -8.38 -44.76
C PRO A 593 -27.00 -9.17 -45.81
N VAL A 594 -27.76 -8.45 -46.61
CA VAL A 594 -28.52 -8.96 -47.75
C VAL A 594 -28.00 -8.28 -49.02
N GLY A 595 -27.22 -9.02 -49.80
CA GLY A 595 -26.50 -8.44 -50.94
C GLY A 595 -25.47 -7.40 -50.48
N ASN A 596 -25.66 -6.14 -50.88
CA ASN A 596 -24.82 -5.00 -50.50
C ASN A 596 -25.45 -4.11 -49.41
N GLU A 597 -26.60 -4.48 -48.85
CA GLU A 597 -27.34 -3.70 -47.87
C GLU A 597 -27.37 -4.38 -46.49
N TRP A 598 -27.37 -3.59 -45.42
CA TRP A 598 -27.67 -4.06 -44.07
C TRP A 598 -29.15 -3.85 -43.77
N LEU A 599 -29.85 -4.92 -43.48
CA LEU A 599 -31.27 -4.89 -43.21
C LEU A 599 -31.55 -5.20 -41.75
N VAL A 600 -32.61 -4.58 -41.25
CA VAL A 600 -33.17 -4.87 -39.94
C VAL A 600 -33.77 -6.29 -39.97
N PRO A 601 -33.35 -7.19 -39.08
CA PRO A 601 -33.93 -8.52 -38.92
C PRO A 601 -35.45 -8.48 -38.79
N ASN A 602 -36.16 -9.11 -39.73
CA ASN A 602 -37.61 -9.20 -39.71
C ASN A 602 -38.11 -10.41 -40.52
N SER A 603 -39.42 -10.60 -40.55
CA SER A 603 -40.07 -11.72 -41.24
C SER A 603 -40.11 -11.64 -42.76
N GLU A 604 -39.62 -10.55 -43.35
CA GLU A 604 -39.46 -10.38 -44.80
C GLU A 604 -38.11 -10.89 -45.30
N ILE A 605 -37.15 -11.10 -44.38
CA ILE A 605 -35.84 -11.67 -44.67
C ILE A 605 -35.92 -13.19 -44.54
N ILE A 606 -35.28 -13.88 -45.48
CA ILE A 606 -35.24 -15.34 -45.53
C ILE A 606 -33.80 -15.84 -45.32
N ASP A 607 -33.62 -16.67 -44.30
CA ASP A 607 -32.43 -17.51 -44.07
C ASP A 607 -32.58 -18.79 -44.91
N CYS A 608 -31.68 -18.99 -45.88
CA CYS A 608 -31.67 -20.17 -46.74
C CYS A 608 -30.29 -20.85 -46.66
N PRO A 609 -30.15 -22.04 -46.02
CA PRO A 609 -28.93 -22.82 -46.01
C PRO A 609 -28.38 -23.08 -47.41
N ALA A 610 -27.07 -22.93 -47.59
CA ALA A 610 -26.38 -23.49 -48.73
C ALA A 610 -26.08 -24.96 -48.44
N SER A 611 -26.85 -25.88 -49.01
CA SER A 611 -26.29 -27.19 -49.37
C SER A 611 -25.80 -27.10 -50.82
N GLU A 612 -24.68 -27.75 -51.16
CA GLU A 612 -24.12 -27.77 -52.53
C GLU A 612 -25.17 -28.15 -53.60
N ARG A 613 -26.22 -28.91 -53.21
CA ARG A 613 -27.32 -29.32 -54.10
C ARG A 613 -28.50 -28.34 -54.14
N GLY A 614 -28.73 -27.58 -53.08
CA GLY A 614 -29.88 -26.66 -52.97
C GLY A 614 -29.66 -25.32 -53.67
N PHE A 615 -28.44 -24.79 -53.65
CA PHE A 615 -28.17 -23.44 -54.17
C PHE A 615 -28.23 -23.35 -55.70
N GLU A 616 -27.75 -24.36 -56.44
CA GLU A 616 -27.92 -24.41 -57.90
C GLU A 616 -29.41 -24.56 -58.30
N ALA A 617 -30.18 -25.34 -57.55
CA ALA A 617 -31.62 -25.49 -57.75
C ALA A 617 -32.39 -24.19 -57.46
N LEU A 618 -31.93 -23.39 -56.48
CA LEU A 618 -32.47 -22.06 -56.17
C LEU A 618 -32.06 -20.99 -57.20
N LYS A 619 -30.83 -21.04 -57.70
CA LYS A 619 -30.32 -20.14 -58.76
C LYS A 619 -31.08 -20.32 -60.08
N ALA A 620 -31.54 -21.54 -60.36
CA ALA A 620 -32.43 -21.85 -61.49
C ALA A 620 -33.86 -21.27 -61.31
N ARG A 621 -34.30 -21.01 -60.07
CA ARG A 621 -35.61 -20.40 -59.72
C ARG A 621 -35.53 -18.88 -59.50
N ARG A 622 -34.57 -18.22 -60.16
CA ARG A 622 -34.21 -16.80 -59.99
C ARG A 622 -35.39 -15.81 -60.11
N GLU A 623 -36.44 -16.15 -60.86
CA GLU A 623 -37.65 -15.31 -60.99
C GLU A 623 -38.57 -15.37 -59.76
N LEU A 624 -38.61 -16.50 -59.04
CA LEU A 624 -39.46 -16.70 -57.86
C LEU A 624 -38.88 -16.03 -56.59
N PHE A 625 -37.55 -15.90 -56.54
CA PHE A 625 -36.83 -15.30 -55.41
C PHE A 625 -36.34 -13.87 -55.67
N GLY A 626 -36.52 -13.31 -56.86
CA GLY A 626 -36.07 -11.95 -57.20
C GLY A 626 -36.69 -10.84 -56.34
N ALA A 627 -37.79 -11.13 -55.64
CA ALA A 627 -38.45 -10.25 -54.68
C ALA A 627 -38.08 -10.51 -53.21
N LEU A 628 -37.33 -11.59 -52.92
CA LEU A 628 -37.03 -12.05 -51.56
C LEU A 628 -35.65 -11.53 -51.11
N LYS A 629 -35.60 -10.96 -49.91
CA LYS A 629 -34.38 -10.50 -49.24
C LYS A 629 -33.68 -11.69 -48.59
N VAL A 630 -32.87 -12.41 -49.37
CA VAL A 630 -32.19 -13.64 -48.92
C VAL A 630 -30.82 -13.31 -48.33
N ILE A 631 -30.49 -13.90 -47.18
CA ILE A 631 -29.17 -13.74 -46.54
C ILE A 631 -28.08 -14.29 -47.48
N SER A 632 -26.99 -13.54 -47.64
CA SER A 632 -25.88 -13.89 -48.54
C SER A 632 -25.31 -15.30 -48.24
N GLU A 633 -25.05 -16.09 -49.29
CA GLU A 633 -24.42 -17.43 -49.19
C GLU A 633 -23.09 -17.41 -48.41
N LYS A 634 -22.33 -16.31 -48.53
CA LYS A 634 -21.08 -16.06 -47.78
C LYS A 634 -21.27 -15.85 -46.27
N ALA A 635 -22.51 -15.66 -45.80
CA ALA A 635 -22.80 -15.59 -44.37
C ALA A 635 -22.70 -16.95 -43.68
N TYR A 636 -22.79 -18.04 -44.45
CA TYR A 636 -22.76 -19.42 -43.96
C TYR A 636 -21.57 -20.23 -44.49
N SER A 637 -20.70 -19.64 -45.32
CA SER A 637 -19.48 -20.30 -45.80
C SER A 637 -18.47 -20.41 -44.65
N LEU A 638 -18.69 -21.37 -43.77
CA LEU A 638 -17.89 -21.65 -42.59
C LEU A 638 -17.00 -22.87 -42.86
N GLU A 639 -15.73 -22.77 -42.49
CA GLU A 639 -14.86 -23.96 -42.29
C GLU A 639 -15.19 -24.68 -40.95
N ASN A 640 -16.10 -24.13 -40.13
CA ASN A 640 -16.45 -24.65 -38.79
C ASN A 640 -17.98 -24.63 -38.54
N ASN A 641 -18.61 -25.81 -38.48
CA ASN A 641 -20.07 -26.01 -38.35
C ASN A 641 -20.70 -25.51 -37.02
N GLU A 642 -19.92 -25.21 -35.99
CA GLU A 642 -20.42 -24.94 -34.64
C GLU A 642 -21.10 -23.55 -34.51
N PHE A 643 -20.63 -22.55 -35.24
CA PHE A 643 -21.20 -21.19 -35.22
C PHE A 643 -22.44 -21.04 -36.11
N GLU A 644 -22.60 -21.89 -37.12
CA GLU A 644 -23.76 -21.86 -38.02
C GLU A 644 -25.08 -22.07 -37.26
N ALA A 645 -25.09 -23.05 -36.35
CA ALA A 645 -26.26 -23.35 -35.51
C ALA A 645 -26.65 -22.17 -34.60
N GLN A 646 -25.65 -21.44 -34.07
CA GLN A 646 -25.86 -20.26 -33.22
C GLN A 646 -26.45 -19.09 -34.03
N ILE A 647 -25.88 -18.80 -35.20
CA ILE A 647 -26.39 -17.77 -36.13
C ILE A 647 -27.84 -18.06 -36.53
N ARG A 648 -28.16 -19.32 -36.89
CA ARG A 648 -29.53 -19.75 -37.25
C ARG A 648 -30.52 -19.64 -36.08
N SER A 649 -30.09 -20.04 -34.89
CA SER A 649 -30.89 -19.89 -33.67
C SER A 649 -31.25 -18.43 -33.44
N TRP A 650 -30.29 -17.53 -33.66
CA TRP A 650 -30.47 -16.11 -33.51
C TRP A 650 -31.36 -15.46 -34.58
N HIS A 651 -31.16 -15.77 -35.86
CA HIS A 651 -32.03 -15.31 -36.95
C HIS A 651 -33.51 -15.60 -36.66
N ARG A 652 -33.81 -16.83 -36.21
CA ARG A 652 -35.17 -17.22 -35.81
C ARG A 652 -35.71 -16.38 -34.65
N ARG A 653 -34.88 -16.08 -33.64
CA ARG A 653 -35.27 -15.25 -32.49
C ARG A 653 -35.56 -13.80 -32.86
N LEU A 654 -34.98 -13.29 -33.94
CA LEU A 654 -35.27 -11.96 -34.48
C LEU A 654 -36.38 -11.94 -35.53
N GLY A 655 -37.00 -13.09 -35.81
CA GLY A 655 -38.15 -13.19 -36.71
C GLY A 655 -37.79 -13.40 -38.18
N VAL A 656 -36.52 -13.65 -38.51
CA VAL A 656 -36.09 -14.08 -39.85
C VAL A 656 -36.71 -15.45 -40.16
N LYS A 657 -37.34 -15.58 -41.33
CA LYS A 657 -37.94 -16.86 -41.74
C LYS A 657 -36.85 -17.80 -42.21
N SER A 658 -36.79 -19.00 -41.63
CA SER A 658 -35.91 -20.06 -42.12
C SER A 658 -36.63 -20.81 -43.23
N LEU A 659 -35.99 -20.95 -44.39
CA LEU A 659 -36.46 -21.79 -45.48
C LEU A 659 -35.55 -23.00 -45.54
N ASP A 660 -36.10 -24.18 -45.22
CA ASP A 660 -35.39 -25.44 -45.39
C ASP A 660 -35.48 -25.86 -46.87
N PRO A 661 -34.36 -25.82 -47.62
CA PRO A 661 -34.37 -26.15 -49.04
C PRO A 661 -34.77 -27.60 -49.27
N GLU A 662 -34.44 -28.51 -48.34
CA GLU A 662 -34.79 -29.92 -48.46
C GLU A 662 -36.28 -30.15 -48.17
N ALA A 663 -36.86 -29.49 -47.17
CA ALA A 663 -38.30 -29.58 -46.90
C ALA A 663 -39.17 -29.09 -48.09
N GLN A 664 -38.73 -28.03 -48.79
CA GLN A 664 -39.44 -27.53 -49.98
C GLN A 664 -39.10 -28.25 -51.29
N LEU A 665 -38.02 -29.03 -51.35
CA LEU A 665 -37.77 -29.95 -52.47
C LEU A 665 -38.75 -31.13 -52.47
N TYR A 666 -39.36 -31.44 -51.32
CA TYR A 666 -40.35 -32.51 -51.17
C TYR A 666 -41.81 -32.05 -51.06
N GLU A 667 -42.08 -30.75 -50.87
CA GLU A 667 -43.43 -30.21 -51.05
C GLU A 667 -43.68 -29.95 -52.54
N GLU A 668 -44.68 -30.66 -53.08
CA GLU A 668 -44.98 -30.78 -54.50
C GLU A 668 -45.03 -29.46 -55.30
N PRO A 669 -44.73 -29.50 -56.62
CA PRO A 669 -44.65 -28.32 -57.47
C PRO A 669 -46.04 -27.84 -57.96
N TYR A 670 -47.05 -27.65 -57.12
CA TYR A 670 -48.30 -27.00 -57.55
C TYR A 670 -49.06 -26.36 -56.39
N LYS A 671 -48.95 -25.04 -56.27
CA LYS A 671 -50.10 -24.10 -56.17
C LYS A 671 -49.56 -22.66 -56.12
N TYR A 672 -49.63 -22.03 -57.29
CA TYR A 672 -49.68 -20.57 -57.44
C TYR A 672 -50.94 -20.02 -56.79
#